data_AF-A0A1V6DY93-F1
#
_entry.id   AF-A0A1V6DY93-F1
#
_cell.length_a   1.000
_cell.length_b   1.000
_cell.length_c   1.000
_cell.angle_alpha   90.00
_cell.angle_beta   90.00
_cell.angle_gamma   90.00
#
_symmetry.space_group_name_H-M   'P 1'
#
loop_
_entity.id
_entity.type
_entity.pdbx_description
1 polymer ?
#
loop_
_entity_poly.entity_id
_entity_poly.type
_entity_poly.pdbx_seq_one_letter_code
_entity_poly.pdbx_strand_id
1 'polypeptide(L)'
;MSDIASIENLIDPDTAKDEDSVQGKFAKKQQEIKLKEIEKQTEQNAAAIGLPYVNLFGFPISPEALVLIPEERSRELKAVCFFYDGKNIRVACLEPNEEIALEIQRLNEQYFADTKLYLISQNSLNQALEAYKAVPKVKKYDSGVEISEESLEKFKQDIASYKNLNEKINEVNVSDIVTLLLATAIKVGSSDIHIEAEENGVIIRFRIDGVLQEAAVIDKEKWKKIITRMKILAKVKINISNKPQDGRYTIYLKDGKIDVRSSFLPTAYGESVVMRLLNSKAVALEFESLGIRPEILEKLKQEISKPNGLILTTGPTGSGKTTTLYAILNILNQPGTKIVTLEDPVEYQLAGINQSQVDASKGYTFSDGLRSILRQDPNVIMVGEIRDLETAEIAIQASLTGHLVLSTLHTNDAAGVIPRLIDIGVKPYLLVPSINAVISQRLVRKLCPYCRQEHRLSTEEEEKVQKILAVISPRAKVNTPSKLPTIYKAGAGCEQCNYLGYKGRIGIYETFTMDDNLKQLTIDKAPSFKILQQAIENGMITMLQDGVLKVMDGITSLEEVYRVIGNFNYVDELYDIVISQTIGRGVKITAAEYERGQALTKHIGQAINLSDIPSKELIKMIMSMASASDAGDVHIEPEENGVAVRFRIDGVMHDILDLPKTSYLPILSEVKILAGFATNIKRATLDGRFSVYLPEKKFDCRLSIISGGYGETIVIRLLINSAASLDLEKLGITSVAKKELDKAITKTKGIIIATGPTGSGKTTTLYGILNKLNKSDVKIITIEDPIEYQLPGIMQTQIDTERGYTFAAAMRSLLRQNPNIMMIGEIRDEETAKIAIEAAMTGHLVLSTIHANSAAGAISRFAGLGVDKSSLANAIEFSIGQRLARRICPHCKIEDTPGQEMIEQAKSILSSIKNKEVVIPKTLKFYKGAGCEQCNHLGYKGRVGLYETIPSSNSIRKLIQKEETTDYDIEQEAINEGTISIAQDGVLKALAGETSLEEVFRVI
;
A
#
# COMPACT_ATOMS: atom_id res chain seq x y z
N MET A 1 71.60 78.47 2.53
CA MET A 1 71.40 79.21 1.26
C MET A 1 72.26 78.52 0.23
N SER A 2 71.80 78.02 -0.90
CA SER A 2 70.47 77.82 -1.48
C SER A 2 70.78 77.12 -2.81
N ASP A 3 69.97 76.10 -3.14
CA ASP A 3 69.72 75.63 -4.50
C ASP A 3 70.89 75.04 -5.30
N ILE A 4 71.07 73.73 -5.15
CA ILE A 4 71.49 72.87 -6.27
C ILE A 4 70.33 71.90 -6.51
N ALA A 5 69.54 72.20 -7.54
CA ALA A 5 68.46 71.33 -8.02
C ALA A 5 69.05 70.11 -8.74
N SER A 6 68.41 68.97 -8.48
CA SER A 6 68.83 67.61 -8.76
C SER A 6 68.74 67.20 -10.22
N ILE A 7 69.49 66.13 -10.51
CA ILE A 7 69.68 65.39 -11.76
C ILE A 7 68.37 64.75 -12.31
N GLU A 8 67.22 65.01 -11.69
CA GLU A 8 65.93 64.41 -12.01
C GLU A 8 65.23 65.01 -13.26
N ASN A 9 65.75 66.10 -13.83
CA ASN A 9 65.13 66.79 -14.98
C ASN A 9 65.65 66.36 -16.37
N LEU A 10 66.41 65.28 -16.48
CA LEU A 10 66.97 64.81 -17.77
C LEU A 10 66.42 63.46 -18.25
N ILE A 11 65.40 62.92 -17.59
CA ILE A 11 64.70 61.70 -18.03
C ILE A 11 63.19 61.96 -17.97
N ASP A 12 62.74 62.91 -18.79
CA ASP A 12 61.33 63.11 -19.14
C ASP A 12 61.02 62.34 -20.44
N PRO A 13 60.09 61.37 -20.44
CA PRO A 13 59.69 60.62 -21.64
C PRO A 13 58.97 61.46 -22.71
N ASP A 14 58.54 62.70 -22.41
CA ASP A 14 57.74 63.53 -23.34
C ASP A 14 58.57 64.42 -24.29
N THR A 15 59.85 64.11 -24.49
CA THR A 15 60.68 64.72 -25.55
C THR A 15 61.21 63.70 -26.57
N ALA A 16 60.32 62.85 -27.10
CA ALA A 16 60.58 62.12 -28.35
C ALA A 16 60.44 63.06 -29.57
N LYS A 17 61.40 63.98 -29.74
CA LYS A 17 61.68 64.64 -31.01
C LYS A 17 62.77 63.87 -31.75
N ASP A 18 62.35 63.16 -32.78
CA ASP A 18 63.14 62.72 -33.95
C ASP A 18 64.33 61.77 -33.64
N GLU A 19 64.02 60.47 -33.50
CA GLU A 19 65.01 59.37 -33.36
C GLU A 19 66.03 59.31 -34.51
N ASP A 20 65.75 59.97 -35.64
CA ASP A 20 66.60 59.97 -36.82
C ASP A 20 67.63 61.12 -36.89
N SER A 21 67.57 62.07 -35.93
CA SER A 21 68.52 63.19 -35.83
C SER A 21 69.94 62.73 -35.47
N VAL A 22 70.96 63.50 -35.88
CA VAL A 22 72.38 63.20 -35.59
C VAL A 22 72.64 63.13 -34.07
N GLN A 23 71.96 63.95 -33.28
CA GLN A 23 72.03 63.94 -31.81
C GLN A 23 71.34 62.72 -31.20
N GLY A 24 70.17 62.31 -31.72
CA GLY A 24 69.50 61.06 -31.31
C GLY A 24 70.33 59.82 -31.61
N LYS A 25 70.93 59.75 -32.81
CA LYS A 25 71.85 58.66 -33.20
C LYS A 25 73.13 58.63 -32.36
N PHE A 26 73.66 59.79 -31.97
CA PHE A 26 74.85 59.87 -31.10
C PHE A 26 74.54 59.46 -29.66
N ALA A 27 73.42 59.91 -29.10
CA ALA A 27 72.96 59.51 -27.75
C ALA A 27 72.69 57.99 -27.68
N LYS A 28 72.03 57.43 -28.70
CA LYS A 28 71.79 55.99 -28.82
C LYS A 28 73.10 55.19 -28.89
N LYS A 29 74.09 55.69 -29.64
CA LYS A 29 75.43 55.06 -29.74
C LYS A 29 76.24 55.17 -28.44
N GLN A 30 76.14 56.28 -27.70
CA GLN A 30 76.74 56.41 -26.37
C GLN A 30 76.11 55.44 -25.36
N GLN A 31 74.78 55.28 -25.41
CA GLN A 31 74.06 54.32 -24.58
C GLN A 31 74.44 52.87 -24.93
N GLU A 32 74.57 52.53 -26.22
CA GLU A 32 75.06 51.22 -26.67
C GLU A 32 76.49 50.93 -26.18
N ILE A 33 77.40 51.91 -26.20
CA ILE A 33 78.78 51.75 -25.69
C ILE A 33 78.74 51.49 -24.18
N LYS A 34 77.96 52.26 -23.42
CA LYS A 34 77.83 52.10 -21.97
C LYS A 34 77.24 50.74 -21.59
N LEU A 35 76.24 50.26 -22.33
CA LEU A 35 75.66 48.93 -22.13
C LEU A 35 76.68 47.82 -22.44
N LYS A 36 77.46 47.94 -23.52
CA LYS A 36 78.54 46.99 -23.84
C LYS A 36 79.60 46.92 -22.75
N GLU A 37 79.92 48.04 -22.11
CA GLU A 37 80.88 48.09 -21.01
C GLU A 37 80.35 47.39 -19.75
N ILE A 38 79.07 47.60 -19.41
CA ILE A 38 78.38 46.91 -18.31
C ILE A 38 78.35 45.39 -18.54
N GLU A 39 78.01 44.95 -19.75
CA GLU A 39 77.98 43.53 -20.08
C GLU A 39 79.38 42.89 -19.98
N LYS A 40 80.42 43.59 -20.46
CA LYS A 40 81.81 43.13 -20.33
C LYS A 40 82.27 43.05 -18.88
N GLN A 41 81.87 43.99 -18.04
CA GLN A 41 82.17 43.96 -16.61
C GLN A 41 81.43 42.82 -15.90
N THR A 42 80.18 42.57 -16.28
CA THR A 42 79.39 41.45 -15.74
C THR A 42 80.01 40.10 -16.12
N GLU A 43 80.48 39.95 -17.36
CA GLU A 43 81.19 38.76 -17.83
C GLU A 43 82.48 38.50 -17.02
N GLN A 44 83.27 39.56 -16.76
CA GLN A 44 84.47 39.47 -15.91
C GLN A 44 84.14 39.08 -14.47
N ASN A 45 83.07 39.64 -13.89
CA ASN A 45 82.62 39.31 -12.55
C ASN A 45 82.16 37.85 -12.45
N ALA A 46 81.42 37.36 -13.46
CA ALA A 46 80.97 35.97 -13.53
C ALA A 46 82.17 35.00 -13.56
N ALA A 47 83.19 35.31 -14.36
CA ALA A 47 84.42 34.53 -14.42
C ALA A 47 85.18 34.51 -13.09
N ALA A 48 85.21 35.63 -12.35
CA ALA A 48 85.87 35.72 -11.05
C ALA A 48 85.21 34.85 -9.97
N ILE A 49 83.89 34.63 -10.05
CA ILE A 49 83.12 33.81 -9.10
C ILE A 49 82.82 32.39 -9.63
N GLY A 50 83.38 32.02 -10.79
CA GLY A 50 83.23 30.68 -11.37
C GLY A 50 81.84 30.38 -11.95
N LEU A 51 81.03 31.41 -12.25
CA LEU A 51 79.71 31.27 -12.86
C LEU A 51 79.75 31.62 -14.36
N PRO A 52 78.96 30.95 -15.21
CA PRO A 52 78.79 31.34 -16.60
C PRO A 52 77.99 32.65 -16.70
N TYR A 53 78.35 33.52 -17.65
CA TYR A 53 77.61 34.74 -17.96
C TYR A 53 76.65 34.53 -19.14
N VAL A 54 75.52 35.25 -19.14
CA VAL A 54 74.60 35.29 -20.29
C VAL A 54 74.12 36.72 -20.54
N ASN A 55 74.01 37.10 -21.81
CA ASN A 55 73.30 38.32 -22.20
C ASN A 55 71.90 37.93 -22.67
N LEU A 56 70.86 38.44 -21.99
CA LEU A 56 69.47 38.15 -22.34
C LEU A 56 68.92 39.11 -23.40
N PHE A 57 69.69 40.13 -23.80
CA PHE A 57 69.32 41.02 -24.90
C PHE A 57 69.44 40.28 -26.24
N GLY A 58 68.30 40.02 -26.89
CA GLY A 58 68.22 39.22 -28.12
C GLY A 58 68.16 37.71 -27.91
N PHE A 59 68.15 37.22 -26.67
CA PHE A 59 67.94 35.81 -26.37
C PHE A 59 66.43 35.50 -26.38
N PRO A 60 65.96 34.50 -27.15
CA PRO A 60 64.55 34.11 -27.15
C PRO A 60 64.22 33.35 -25.87
N ILE A 61 63.54 34.00 -24.93
CA ILE A 61 63.05 33.38 -23.70
C ILE A 61 61.65 32.81 -23.94
N SER A 62 61.47 31.51 -23.68
CA SER A 62 60.17 30.87 -23.82
C SER A 62 59.26 31.17 -22.62
N PRO A 63 57.95 31.40 -22.83
CA PRO A 63 56.99 31.57 -21.73
C PRO A 63 56.98 30.39 -20.76
N GLU A 64 57.22 29.17 -21.25
CA GLU A 64 57.30 27.96 -20.45
C GLU A 64 58.44 28.04 -19.42
N ALA A 65 59.59 28.64 -19.77
CA ALA A 65 60.70 28.83 -18.84
C ALA A 65 60.37 29.88 -17.77
N LEU A 66 59.73 30.99 -18.15
CA LEU A 66 59.37 32.09 -17.24
C LEU A 66 58.37 31.65 -16.17
N VAL A 67 57.47 30.71 -16.46
CA VAL A 67 56.46 30.21 -15.51
C VAL A 67 57.09 29.45 -14.33
N LEU A 68 58.31 28.92 -14.46
CA LEU A 68 58.99 28.19 -13.39
C LEU A 68 59.32 29.08 -12.17
N ILE A 69 59.60 30.37 -12.40
CA ILE A 69 59.82 31.39 -11.36
C ILE A 69 58.82 32.53 -11.60
N PRO A 70 57.75 32.69 -10.81
CA PRO A 70 56.76 33.75 -11.00
C PRO A 70 57.35 35.17 -11.02
N GLU A 71 56.72 36.12 -11.72
CA GLU A 71 57.25 37.49 -11.89
C GLU A 71 57.56 38.20 -10.56
N GLU A 72 56.67 38.08 -9.56
CA GLU A 72 56.88 38.65 -8.22
C GLU A 72 58.15 38.07 -7.57
N ARG A 73 58.28 36.74 -7.59
CA ARG A 73 59.45 36.05 -7.05
C ARG A 73 60.73 36.35 -7.84
N SER A 74 60.61 36.53 -9.15
CA SER A 74 61.72 36.91 -10.02
C SER A 74 62.26 38.31 -9.70
N ARG A 75 61.36 39.25 -9.37
CA ARG A 75 61.73 40.61 -8.92
C ARG A 75 62.37 40.61 -7.53
N GLU A 76 61.84 39.82 -6.60
CA GLU A 76 62.40 39.67 -5.24
C GLU A 76 63.81 39.08 -5.26
N LEU A 77 63.96 37.92 -5.91
CA LEU A 77 65.23 37.20 -6.01
C LEU A 77 66.25 37.88 -6.93
N LYS A 78 65.80 38.86 -7.73
CA LYS A 78 66.57 39.43 -8.85
C LYS A 78 67.14 38.33 -9.75
N ALA A 79 66.32 37.31 -10.02
CA ALA A 79 66.69 36.11 -10.76
C ALA A 79 65.55 35.65 -11.67
N VAL A 80 65.87 35.10 -12.83
CA VAL A 80 64.90 34.68 -13.85
C VAL A 80 65.26 33.33 -14.44
N CYS A 81 64.27 32.46 -14.63
CA CYS A 81 64.44 31.24 -15.42
C CYS A 81 64.28 31.58 -16.90
N PHE A 82 65.34 31.44 -17.69
CA PHE A 82 65.35 31.88 -19.09
C PHE A 82 65.38 30.71 -20.09
N PHE A 83 65.56 29.47 -19.61
CA PHE A 83 65.54 28.28 -20.45
C PHE A 83 65.04 27.05 -19.68
N TYR A 84 64.16 26.29 -20.31
CA TYR A 84 63.69 24.99 -19.82
C TYR A 84 63.34 24.07 -21.01
N ASP A 85 63.86 22.84 -21.00
CA ASP A 85 63.62 21.83 -22.04
C ASP A 85 63.01 20.51 -21.49
N GLY A 86 62.59 20.50 -20.23
CA GLY A 86 62.07 19.32 -19.54
C GLY A 86 63.08 18.60 -18.64
N LYS A 87 64.39 18.72 -18.92
CA LYS A 87 65.45 18.07 -18.11
C LYS A 87 66.50 19.05 -17.60
N ASN A 88 66.70 20.16 -18.30
CA ASN A 88 67.66 21.20 -17.96
C ASN A 88 66.93 22.51 -17.68
N ILE A 89 67.28 23.17 -16.59
CA ILE A 89 66.80 24.50 -16.24
C ILE A 89 68.00 25.45 -16.23
N ARG A 90 67.85 26.67 -16.75
CA ARG A 90 68.87 27.71 -16.60
C ARG A 90 68.27 28.94 -15.94
N VAL A 91 68.84 29.28 -14.79
CA VAL A 91 68.46 30.45 -14.01
C VAL A 91 69.56 31.49 -14.13
N ALA A 92 69.19 32.74 -14.34
CA ALA A 92 70.08 33.87 -14.42
C ALA A 92 69.82 34.83 -13.26
N CYS A 93 70.85 35.28 -12.54
CA CYS A 93 70.73 36.19 -11.40
C CYS A 93 71.75 37.33 -11.44
N LEU A 94 71.45 38.43 -10.73
CA LEU A 94 72.41 39.53 -10.56
C LEU A 94 73.54 39.18 -9.59
N GLU A 95 73.21 38.53 -8.48
CA GLU A 95 74.15 38.15 -7.44
C GLU A 95 73.73 36.82 -6.83
N PRO A 96 74.61 35.80 -6.75
CA PRO A 96 74.29 34.53 -6.12
C PRO A 96 74.16 34.68 -4.60
N ASN A 97 73.07 34.20 -4.03
CA ASN A 97 72.79 34.21 -2.59
C ASN A 97 72.08 32.91 -2.14
N GLU A 98 71.88 32.74 -0.82
CA GLU A 98 71.24 31.55 -0.26
C GLU A 98 69.78 31.36 -0.75
N GLU A 99 69.03 32.44 -0.96
CA GLU A 99 67.64 32.34 -1.44
C GLU A 99 67.55 31.80 -2.86
N ILE A 100 68.51 32.15 -3.73
CA ILE A 100 68.61 31.61 -5.09
C ILE A 100 68.99 30.12 -5.04
N ALA A 101 69.86 29.71 -4.11
CA ALA A 101 70.21 28.31 -3.93
C ALA A 101 68.99 27.46 -3.50
N LEU A 102 68.17 27.97 -2.59
CA LEU A 102 66.91 27.34 -2.18
C LEU A 102 65.90 27.26 -3.34
N GLU A 103 65.80 28.32 -4.14
CA GLU A 103 64.91 28.32 -5.31
C GLU A 103 65.38 27.30 -6.37
N ILE A 104 66.69 27.17 -6.59
CA ILE A 104 67.26 26.14 -7.45
C ILE A 104 66.95 24.74 -6.93
N GLN A 105 67.07 24.51 -5.62
CA GLN A 105 66.71 23.23 -5.01
C GLN A 105 65.23 22.91 -5.23
N ARG A 106 64.33 23.88 -5.00
CA ARG A 106 62.90 23.75 -5.26
C ARG A 106 62.62 23.36 -6.71
N LEU A 107 63.30 23.99 -7.67
CA LEU A 107 63.16 23.69 -9.10
C LEU A 107 63.66 22.28 -9.44
N ASN A 108 64.80 21.86 -8.90
CA ASN A 108 65.33 20.51 -9.11
C ASN A 108 64.40 19.43 -8.55
N GLU A 109 63.87 19.61 -7.34
CA GLU A 109 62.96 18.66 -6.69
C GLU A 109 61.60 18.59 -7.39
N GLN A 110 61.04 19.74 -7.78
CA GLN A 110 59.71 19.80 -8.37
C GLN A 110 59.69 19.29 -9.83
N TYR A 111 60.73 19.58 -10.61
CA TYR A 111 60.77 19.27 -12.04
C TYR A 111 61.71 18.12 -12.40
N PHE A 112 62.39 17.51 -11.42
CA PHE A 112 63.37 16.44 -11.62
C PHE A 112 64.42 16.81 -12.69
N ALA A 113 64.88 18.07 -12.66
CA ALA A 113 65.76 18.66 -13.65
C ALA A 113 67.11 19.06 -13.04
N ASP A 114 68.13 19.24 -13.89
CA ASP A 114 69.43 19.81 -13.52
C ASP A 114 69.43 21.32 -13.81
N THR A 115 69.56 22.13 -12.77
CA THR A 115 69.53 23.60 -12.87
C THR A 115 70.93 24.20 -12.85
N LYS A 116 71.26 24.99 -13.87
CA LYS A 116 72.52 25.76 -13.94
C LYS A 116 72.27 27.25 -13.69
N LEU A 117 73.10 27.85 -12.86
CA LEU A 117 73.06 29.27 -12.52
C LEU A 117 73.99 30.09 -13.43
N TYR A 118 73.50 31.22 -13.90
CA TYR A 118 74.21 32.19 -14.74
C TYR A 118 74.19 33.57 -14.08
N LEU A 119 75.24 34.35 -14.31
CA LEU A 119 75.28 35.77 -13.93
C LEU A 119 74.78 36.63 -15.10
N ILE A 120 73.97 37.65 -14.79
CA ILE A 120 73.43 38.61 -15.75
C ILE A 120 73.63 40.04 -15.28
N SER A 121 73.56 40.99 -16.21
CA SER A 121 73.57 42.42 -15.90
C SER A 121 72.17 42.91 -15.50
N GLN A 122 72.10 44.09 -14.88
CA GLN A 122 70.81 44.75 -14.59
C GLN A 122 69.99 44.99 -15.88
N ASN A 123 70.67 45.25 -16.99
CA ASN A 123 70.01 45.44 -18.29
C ASN A 123 69.39 44.13 -18.80
N SER A 124 70.12 43.02 -18.71
CA SER A 124 69.61 41.69 -19.05
C SER A 124 68.45 41.25 -18.15
N LEU A 125 68.49 41.56 -16.84
CA LEU A 125 67.36 41.27 -15.94
C LEU A 125 66.11 42.06 -16.33
N ASN A 126 66.25 43.36 -16.60
CA ASN A 126 65.11 44.19 -17.00
C ASN A 126 64.47 43.69 -18.31
N GLN A 127 65.30 43.29 -19.30
CA GLN A 127 64.83 42.70 -20.55
C GLN A 127 64.07 41.38 -20.33
N ALA A 128 64.55 40.54 -19.41
CA ALA A 128 63.88 39.29 -19.07
C ALA A 128 62.57 39.51 -18.31
N LEU A 129 62.52 40.53 -17.43
CA LEU A 129 61.29 40.95 -16.74
C LEU A 129 60.23 41.47 -17.73
N GLU A 130 60.64 42.15 -18.80
CA GLU A 130 59.73 42.53 -19.89
C GLU A 130 59.09 41.32 -20.59
N ALA A 131 59.81 40.20 -20.71
CA ALA A 131 59.30 38.97 -21.31
C ALA A 131 58.14 38.34 -20.50
N TYR A 132 58.02 38.62 -19.20
CA TYR A 132 56.85 38.22 -18.40
C TYR A 132 55.54 38.87 -18.87
N LYS A 133 55.59 40.01 -19.59
CA LYS A 133 54.39 40.61 -20.20
C LYS A 133 53.76 39.71 -21.26
N ALA A 134 54.57 38.86 -21.92
CA ALA A 134 54.11 37.90 -22.92
C ALA A 134 53.62 36.58 -22.31
N VAL A 135 53.91 36.32 -21.02
CA VAL A 135 53.35 35.17 -20.31
C VAL A 135 51.84 35.40 -20.15
N PRO A 136 50.98 34.45 -20.56
CA PRO A 136 49.54 34.60 -20.37
C PRO A 136 49.24 34.85 -18.89
N LYS A 137 48.81 36.06 -18.55
CA LYS A 137 48.26 36.36 -17.23
C LYS A 137 46.99 35.56 -17.07
N VAL A 138 47.11 34.34 -16.54
CA VAL A 138 45.97 33.62 -16.02
C VAL A 138 45.46 34.49 -14.88
N LYS A 139 44.41 35.28 -15.13
CA LYS A 139 43.60 35.82 -14.06
C LYS A 139 43.20 34.60 -13.24
N LYS A 140 43.84 34.42 -12.07
CA LYS A 140 43.25 33.63 -11.00
C LYS A 140 41.93 34.32 -10.72
N TYR A 141 40.86 33.82 -11.33
CA TYR A 141 39.53 34.08 -10.81
C TYR A 141 39.58 33.46 -9.43
N ASP A 142 39.69 34.31 -8.42
CA ASP A 142 39.55 33.88 -7.05
C ASP A 142 38.24 33.13 -6.96
N SER A 143 38.35 31.93 -6.41
CA SER A 143 37.57 30.80 -6.87
C SER A 143 36.24 30.67 -6.12
N GLY A 144 35.47 31.77 -6.09
CA GLY A 144 34.12 31.87 -5.58
C GLY A 144 33.36 33.01 -6.27
N VAL A 145 32.05 32.85 -6.44
CA VAL A 145 31.19 33.99 -6.76
C VAL A 145 30.86 34.66 -5.42
N GLU A 146 31.62 35.67 -5.03
CA GLU A 146 31.14 36.60 -4.00
C GLU A 146 30.04 37.44 -4.64
N ILE A 147 28.81 36.92 -4.60
CA ILE A 147 27.64 37.78 -4.74
C ILE A 147 27.55 38.51 -3.42
N SER A 148 27.97 39.78 -3.38
CA SER A 148 27.84 40.59 -2.18
C SER A 148 26.38 40.56 -1.72
N GLU A 149 26.17 40.43 -0.41
CA GLU A 149 24.82 40.44 0.17
C GLU A 149 24.05 41.69 -0.28
N GLU A 150 24.75 42.83 -0.43
CA GLU A 150 24.22 44.09 -0.97
C GLU A 150 23.64 43.94 -2.39
N SER A 151 24.28 43.15 -3.25
CA SER A 151 23.78 42.86 -4.60
C SER A 151 22.55 41.95 -4.55
N LEU A 152 22.58 40.91 -3.71
CA LEU A 152 21.44 40.02 -3.48
C LEU A 152 20.23 40.76 -2.89
N GLU A 153 20.47 41.66 -1.94
CA GLU A 153 19.41 42.41 -1.24
C GLU A 153 18.81 43.49 -2.12
N LYS A 154 19.62 44.19 -2.93
CA LYS A 154 19.15 45.14 -3.95
C LYS A 154 18.17 44.47 -4.91
N PHE A 155 18.54 43.31 -5.47
CA PHE A 155 17.65 42.59 -6.39
C PHE A 155 16.48 41.90 -5.68
N LYS A 156 16.62 41.47 -4.42
CA LYS A 156 15.51 40.95 -3.62
C LYS A 156 14.46 42.01 -3.32
N GLN A 157 14.84 43.25 -3.02
CA GLN A 157 13.87 44.32 -2.74
C GLN A 157 13.04 44.64 -3.98
N ASP A 158 13.64 44.62 -5.16
CA ASP A 158 12.93 45.03 -6.35
C ASP A 158 12.05 43.91 -6.97
N ILE A 159 12.25 42.62 -6.64
CA ILE A 159 11.52 41.48 -7.26
C ILE A 159 10.41 40.97 -6.34
N ALA A 160 9.17 41.42 -6.52
CA ALA A 160 8.03 40.96 -5.69
C ALA A 160 7.62 39.50 -5.98
N SER A 161 7.79 39.02 -7.22
CA SER A 161 7.39 37.68 -7.67
C SER A 161 8.30 37.18 -8.79
N TYR A 162 8.34 35.86 -9.03
CA TYR A 162 9.06 35.27 -10.18
C TYR A 162 8.56 35.80 -11.53
N LYS A 163 7.29 36.21 -11.62
CA LYS A 163 6.69 36.76 -12.86
C LYS A 163 7.33 38.08 -13.29
N ASN A 164 7.86 38.86 -12.34
CA ASN A 164 8.52 40.14 -12.60
C ASN A 164 9.94 39.97 -13.17
N LEU A 165 10.45 38.73 -13.24
CA LEU A 165 11.78 38.45 -13.77
C LEU A 165 11.87 38.79 -15.26
N ASN A 166 10.82 38.49 -16.03
CA ASN A 166 10.84 38.66 -17.49
C ASN A 166 11.01 40.13 -17.92
N GLU A 167 10.42 41.07 -17.19
CA GLU A 167 10.56 42.51 -17.46
C GLU A 167 12.00 42.96 -17.18
N LYS A 168 12.54 42.59 -16.01
CA LYS A 168 13.87 43.04 -15.58
C LYS A 168 15.03 42.39 -16.28
N ILE A 169 14.92 41.12 -16.64
CA ILE A 169 16.02 40.40 -17.29
C ILE A 169 16.38 41.02 -18.65
N ASN A 170 15.43 41.74 -19.24
CA ASN A 170 15.63 42.45 -20.49
C ASN A 170 16.28 43.83 -20.33
N GLU A 171 16.18 44.45 -19.16
CA GLU A 171 16.73 45.78 -18.82
C GLU A 171 18.15 45.72 -18.21
N VAL A 172 18.52 44.57 -17.65
CA VAL A 172 19.75 44.39 -16.87
C VAL A 172 20.94 43.96 -17.75
N ASN A 173 22.16 44.42 -17.41
CA ASN A 173 23.38 44.02 -18.10
C ASN A 173 23.67 42.52 -17.97
N VAL A 174 24.29 41.92 -18.99
CA VAL A 174 24.59 40.46 -19.03
C VAL A 174 25.31 39.95 -17.78
N SER A 175 26.22 40.74 -17.22
CA SER A 175 26.98 40.40 -16.01
C SER A 175 26.11 40.21 -14.77
N ASP A 176 24.99 40.93 -14.70
CA ASP A 176 24.08 40.95 -13.55
C ASP A 176 22.91 39.97 -13.73
N ILE A 177 22.63 39.52 -14.95
CA ILE A 177 21.56 38.55 -15.23
C ILE A 177 21.76 37.25 -14.43
N VAL A 178 22.98 36.72 -14.36
CA VAL A 178 23.25 35.50 -13.59
C VAL A 178 22.95 35.71 -12.10
N THR A 179 23.38 36.86 -11.56
CA THR A 179 23.12 37.25 -10.17
C THR A 179 21.62 37.42 -9.92
N LEU A 180 20.90 38.08 -10.84
CA LEU A 180 19.45 38.27 -10.79
C LEU A 180 18.70 36.93 -10.78
N LEU A 181 19.11 35.99 -11.63
CA LEU A 181 18.54 34.64 -11.69
C LEU A 181 18.72 33.89 -10.37
N LEU A 182 19.94 33.91 -9.82
CA LEU A 182 20.27 33.27 -8.55
C LEU A 182 19.50 33.92 -7.38
N ALA A 183 19.48 35.25 -7.30
CA ALA A 183 18.75 35.99 -6.28
C ALA A 183 17.25 35.69 -6.33
N THR A 184 16.66 35.69 -7.53
CA THR A 184 15.24 35.36 -7.72
C THR A 184 14.95 33.93 -7.28
N ALA A 185 15.75 32.97 -7.74
CA ALA A 185 15.61 31.56 -7.39
C ALA A 185 15.70 31.32 -5.87
N ILE A 186 16.64 31.98 -5.18
CA ILE A 186 16.78 31.91 -3.73
C ILE A 186 15.56 32.53 -3.03
N LYS A 187 15.10 33.72 -3.47
CA LYS A 187 13.94 34.40 -2.89
C LYS A 187 12.67 33.57 -2.98
N VAL A 188 12.43 32.93 -4.11
CA VAL A 188 11.21 32.12 -4.33
C VAL A 188 11.34 30.68 -3.84
N GLY A 189 12.50 30.30 -3.27
CA GLY A 189 12.73 28.95 -2.75
C GLY A 189 12.82 27.86 -3.82
N SER A 190 13.36 28.19 -4.99
CA SER A 190 13.52 27.24 -6.10
C SER A 190 14.63 26.23 -5.81
N SER A 191 14.41 24.94 -6.09
CA SER A 191 15.44 23.90 -5.99
C SER A 191 16.36 23.86 -7.21
N ASP A 192 15.83 24.18 -8.39
CA ASP A 192 16.55 24.12 -9.65
C ASP A 192 16.19 25.33 -10.52
N ILE A 193 17.16 25.82 -11.29
CA ILE A 193 16.98 26.80 -12.36
C ILE A 193 17.21 26.06 -13.67
N HIS A 194 16.20 26.02 -14.51
CA HIS A 194 16.22 25.41 -15.84
C HIS A 194 16.30 26.50 -16.89
N ILE A 195 17.26 26.42 -17.80
CA ILE A 195 17.43 27.38 -18.89
C ILE A 195 17.58 26.58 -20.18
N GLU A 196 16.52 26.57 -20.98
CA GLU A 196 16.37 25.66 -22.12
C GLU A 196 16.35 26.46 -23.42
N ALA A 197 17.28 26.14 -24.32
CA ALA A 197 17.36 26.77 -25.64
C ALA A 197 16.36 26.11 -26.61
N GLU A 198 15.44 26.90 -27.16
CA GLU A 198 14.41 26.46 -28.10
C GLU A 198 14.55 27.17 -29.47
N GLU A 199 13.69 26.83 -30.42
CA GLU A 199 13.73 27.41 -31.77
C GLU A 199 13.54 28.94 -31.76
N ASN A 200 12.61 29.45 -30.95
CA ASN A 200 12.21 30.85 -30.94
C ASN A 200 12.84 31.70 -29.82
N GLY A 201 13.66 31.12 -28.94
CA GLY A 201 14.26 31.83 -27.82
C GLY A 201 14.85 30.90 -26.77
N VAL A 202 15.13 31.44 -25.58
CA VAL A 202 15.64 30.66 -24.44
C VAL A 202 14.70 30.84 -23.26
N ILE A 203 14.08 29.75 -22.82
CA ILE A 203 13.09 29.75 -21.74
C ILE A 203 13.77 29.48 -20.41
N ILE A 204 13.49 30.32 -19.40
CA ILE A 204 13.91 30.12 -18.02
C ILE A 204 12.74 29.62 -17.20
N ARG A 205 12.93 28.51 -16.50
CA ARG A 205 11.97 27.96 -15.54
C ARG A 205 12.62 27.77 -14.17
N PHE A 206 11.87 28.05 -13.13
CA PHE A 206 12.24 27.73 -11.75
C PHE A 206 11.49 26.48 -11.28
N ARG A 207 12.18 25.56 -10.61
CA ARG A 207 11.52 24.44 -9.92
C ARG A 207 11.15 24.86 -8.50
N ILE A 208 9.92 25.33 -8.33
CA ILE A 208 9.40 25.75 -7.02
C ILE A 208 8.51 24.64 -6.47
N ASP A 209 8.85 24.13 -5.28
CA ASP A 209 8.17 23.01 -4.64
C ASP A 209 7.96 21.80 -5.56
N GLY A 210 8.97 21.50 -6.40
CA GLY A 210 8.99 20.36 -7.31
C GLY A 210 8.34 20.60 -8.68
N VAL A 211 7.62 21.71 -8.88
CA VAL A 211 6.93 22.05 -10.13
C VAL A 211 7.70 23.12 -10.90
N LEU A 212 7.86 22.93 -12.22
CA LEU A 212 8.47 23.93 -13.09
C LEU A 212 7.51 25.10 -13.33
N GLN A 213 8.00 26.31 -13.10
CA GLN A 213 7.31 27.57 -13.33
C GLN A 213 8.10 28.38 -14.35
N GLU A 214 7.46 28.74 -15.47
CA GLU A 214 8.06 29.65 -16.44
C GLU A 214 8.21 31.04 -15.83
N ALA A 215 9.43 31.59 -15.91
CA ALA A 215 9.78 32.83 -15.24
C ALA A 215 10.20 33.93 -16.23
N ALA A 216 10.88 33.59 -17.33
CA ALA A 216 11.31 34.56 -18.34
C ALA A 216 11.68 33.89 -19.67
N VAL A 217 11.70 34.69 -20.74
CA VAL A 217 12.25 34.32 -22.05
C VAL A 217 13.35 35.31 -22.42
N ILE A 218 14.51 34.80 -22.84
CA ILE A 218 15.66 35.59 -23.29
C ILE A 218 15.92 35.36 -24.77
N ASP A 219 16.39 36.39 -25.46
CA ASP A 219 16.87 36.28 -26.84
C ASP A 219 18.16 35.44 -26.96
N LYS A 220 18.36 34.83 -28.12
CA LYS A 220 19.51 33.93 -28.37
C LYS A 220 20.87 34.65 -28.35
N GLU A 221 20.91 35.95 -28.63
CA GLU A 221 22.17 36.69 -28.66
C GLU A 221 22.70 36.98 -27.25
N LYS A 222 21.81 37.43 -26.35
CA LYS A 222 22.11 37.56 -24.92
C LYS A 222 22.47 36.21 -24.32
N TRP A 223 21.79 35.13 -24.70
CA TRP A 223 22.06 33.79 -24.17
C TRP A 223 23.52 33.35 -24.36
N LYS A 224 24.11 33.58 -25.54
CA LYS A 224 25.53 33.24 -25.82
C LYS A 224 26.49 33.87 -24.80
N LYS A 225 26.19 35.08 -24.34
CA LYS A 225 27.02 35.79 -23.35
C LYS A 225 26.73 35.28 -21.93
N ILE A 226 25.46 35.01 -21.60
CA ILE A 226 25.04 34.50 -20.30
C ILE A 226 25.63 33.10 -20.03
N ILE A 227 25.54 32.18 -21.00
CA ILE A 227 26.07 30.83 -20.83
C ILE A 227 27.59 30.82 -20.64
N THR A 228 28.31 31.69 -21.36
CA THR A 228 29.75 31.85 -21.19
C THR A 228 30.09 32.25 -19.75
N ARG A 229 29.33 33.19 -19.17
CA ARG A 229 29.49 33.59 -17.77
C ARG A 229 29.21 32.41 -16.83
N MET A 230 28.13 31.67 -17.04
CA MET A 230 27.81 30.48 -16.23
C MET A 230 28.91 29.42 -16.28
N LYS A 231 29.49 29.15 -17.46
CA LYS A 231 30.60 28.21 -17.62
C LYS A 231 31.86 28.62 -16.85
N ILE A 232 32.17 29.93 -16.83
CA ILE A 232 33.26 30.49 -16.03
C ILE A 232 33.02 30.23 -14.53
N LEU A 233 31.82 30.53 -14.03
CA LEU A 233 31.48 30.33 -12.61
C LEU A 233 31.57 28.86 -12.22
N ALA A 234 31.06 27.97 -13.08
CA ALA A 234 31.08 26.53 -12.87
C ALA A 234 32.46 25.88 -13.08
N LYS A 235 33.48 26.65 -13.48
CA LYS A 235 34.86 26.19 -13.78
C LYS A 235 34.92 25.12 -14.89
N VAL A 236 34.05 25.22 -15.90
CA VAL A 236 34.02 24.32 -17.06
C VAL A 236 34.59 25.00 -18.31
N LYS A 237 34.91 24.22 -19.36
CA LYS A 237 35.56 24.74 -20.56
C LYS A 237 34.56 25.50 -21.43
N ILE A 238 34.84 26.80 -21.64
CA ILE A 238 33.98 27.72 -22.42
C ILE A 238 33.89 27.29 -23.89
N ASN A 239 35.01 26.84 -24.46
CA ASN A 239 35.14 26.46 -25.87
C ASN A 239 34.58 25.07 -26.20
N ILE A 240 34.06 24.33 -25.21
CA ILE A 240 33.39 23.05 -25.43
C ILE A 240 31.89 23.30 -25.34
N SER A 241 31.18 23.11 -26.46
CA SER A 241 29.71 23.28 -26.56
C SER A 241 28.99 22.07 -27.14
N ASN A 242 29.73 21.06 -27.59
CA ASN A 242 29.21 19.84 -28.24
C ASN A 242 29.28 18.59 -27.35
N LYS A 243 29.69 18.75 -26.09
CA LYS A 243 29.74 17.67 -25.10
C LYS A 243 29.12 18.13 -23.78
N PRO A 244 28.41 17.24 -23.05
CA PRO A 244 27.93 17.56 -21.72
C PRO A 244 29.06 17.96 -20.78
N GLN A 245 28.82 18.92 -19.89
CA GLN A 245 29.77 19.35 -18.86
C GLN A 245 29.05 19.57 -17.53
N ASP A 246 29.68 19.15 -16.43
CA ASP A 246 29.22 19.42 -15.06
C ASP A 246 30.23 20.32 -14.36
N GLY A 247 29.75 21.28 -13.59
CA GLY A 247 30.58 22.13 -12.75
C GLY A 247 29.90 22.45 -11.42
N ARG A 248 30.69 22.96 -10.48
CA ARG A 248 30.21 23.31 -9.12
C ARG A 248 30.82 24.63 -8.67
N TYR A 249 30.03 25.41 -7.94
CA TYR A 249 30.49 26.63 -7.29
C TYR A 249 29.64 26.92 -6.04
N THR A 250 30.17 27.72 -5.12
CA THR A 250 29.49 28.07 -3.87
C THR A 250 29.07 29.53 -3.90
N ILE A 251 27.85 29.80 -3.40
CA ILE A 251 27.32 31.13 -3.12
C ILE A 251 27.36 31.32 -1.60
N TYR A 252 28.05 32.36 -1.16
CA TYR A 252 28.14 32.72 0.25
C TYR A 252 27.03 33.72 0.61
N LEU A 253 26.30 33.46 1.70
CA LEU A 253 25.26 34.31 2.27
C LEU A 253 25.62 34.62 3.74
N LYS A 254 25.01 35.65 4.33
CA LYS A 254 25.25 35.99 5.75
C LYS A 254 24.90 34.88 6.73
N ASP A 255 23.82 34.15 6.47
CA ASP A 255 23.33 33.07 7.34
C ASP A 255 23.65 31.66 6.82
N GLY A 256 24.67 31.51 5.96
CA GLY A 256 25.11 30.20 5.47
C GLY A 256 25.66 30.21 4.05
N LYS A 257 25.81 29.02 3.45
CA LYS A 257 26.27 28.85 2.07
C LYS A 257 25.30 27.99 1.27
N ILE A 258 25.21 28.27 -0.03
CA ILE A 258 24.46 27.47 -1.01
C ILE A 258 25.47 26.93 -2.02
N ASP A 259 25.56 25.61 -2.13
CA ASP A 259 26.36 24.97 -3.16
C ASP A 259 25.51 24.82 -4.42
N VAL A 260 26.05 25.22 -5.57
CA VAL A 260 25.37 25.14 -6.85
C VAL A 260 26.05 24.11 -7.73
N ARG A 261 25.27 23.14 -8.22
CA ARG A 261 25.70 22.20 -9.25
C ARG A 261 25.10 22.61 -10.59
N SER A 262 25.94 22.83 -11.58
CA SER A 262 25.54 23.22 -12.93
C SER A 262 25.82 22.10 -13.92
N SER A 263 24.81 21.73 -14.71
CA SER A 263 24.93 20.79 -15.83
C SER A 263 24.65 21.54 -17.13
N PHE A 264 25.55 21.42 -18.10
CA PHE A 264 25.47 22.02 -19.42
C PHE A 264 25.29 20.89 -20.44
N LEU A 265 24.18 20.90 -21.18
CA LEU A 265 23.82 19.87 -22.15
C LEU A 265 23.67 20.46 -23.56
N PRO A 266 24.41 19.97 -24.57
CA PRO A 266 24.20 20.35 -25.96
C PRO A 266 22.81 19.92 -26.46
N THR A 267 22.08 20.83 -27.11
CA THR A 267 20.76 20.58 -27.72
C THR A 267 20.76 21.06 -29.18
N ALA A 268 19.66 20.83 -29.91
CA ALA A 268 19.51 21.23 -31.30
C ALA A 268 19.61 22.77 -31.53
N TYR A 269 19.20 23.57 -30.54
CA TYR A 269 19.08 25.03 -30.67
C TYR A 269 20.10 25.82 -29.84
N GLY A 270 21.08 25.14 -29.23
CA GLY A 270 22.06 25.72 -28.31
C GLY A 270 22.32 24.79 -27.14
N GLU A 271 22.98 25.28 -26.10
CA GLU A 271 23.17 24.51 -24.87
C GLU A 271 22.03 24.82 -23.88
N SER A 272 21.51 23.78 -23.24
CA SER A 272 20.60 23.85 -22.09
C SER A 272 21.41 23.79 -20.80
N VAL A 273 21.00 24.56 -19.79
CA VAL A 273 21.68 24.63 -18.50
C VAL A 273 20.68 24.33 -17.38
N VAL A 274 21.06 23.43 -16.48
CA VAL A 274 20.33 23.19 -15.22
C VAL A 274 21.26 23.53 -14.07
N MET A 275 20.82 24.41 -13.18
CA MET A 275 21.53 24.76 -11.94
C MET A 275 20.72 24.29 -10.74
N ARG A 276 21.24 23.31 -9.99
CA ARG A 276 20.63 22.84 -8.74
C ARG A 276 21.20 23.60 -7.56
N LEU A 277 20.33 24.22 -6.77
CA LEU A 277 20.66 24.98 -5.57
C LEU A 277 20.56 24.06 -4.34
N LEU A 278 21.69 23.76 -3.71
CA LEU A 278 21.78 22.90 -2.54
C LEU A 278 21.90 23.77 -1.29
N ASN A 279 20.79 23.89 -0.56
CA ASN A 279 20.74 24.64 0.69
C ASN A 279 21.04 23.72 1.89
N SER A 280 22.10 24.03 2.61
CA SER A 280 22.58 23.28 3.79
C SER A 280 21.65 23.34 5.02
N LYS A 281 20.59 24.17 5.02
CA LYS A 281 19.64 24.24 6.16
C LYS A 281 18.57 23.14 6.17
N ALA A 282 18.37 22.40 5.07
CA ALA A 282 17.34 21.36 4.98
C ALA A 282 17.63 20.10 5.83
N VAL A 283 18.81 20.03 6.44
CA VAL A 283 19.39 18.88 7.16
C VAL A 283 18.77 18.65 8.54
N ALA A 284 18.09 19.65 9.10
CA ALA A 284 17.58 19.64 10.47
C ALA A 284 16.08 19.27 10.58
N LEU A 285 15.51 18.56 9.60
CA LEU A 285 14.13 18.11 9.69
C LEU A 285 14.00 16.99 10.73
N GLU A 286 13.26 17.26 11.79
CA GLU A 286 12.85 16.25 12.77
C GLU A 286 12.01 15.17 12.07
N PHE A 287 12.16 13.92 12.49
CA PHE A 287 11.48 12.78 11.87
C PHE A 287 9.94 12.93 11.92
N GLU A 288 9.44 13.53 13.00
CA GLU A 288 8.04 13.91 13.22
C GLU A 288 7.54 14.96 12.22
N SER A 289 8.42 15.84 11.74
CA SER A 289 8.08 16.94 10.83
C SER A 289 7.93 16.49 9.36
N LEU A 290 8.29 15.24 9.04
CA LEU A 290 8.23 14.68 7.69
C LEU A 290 6.79 14.47 7.19
N GLY A 291 5.81 14.40 8.10
CA GLY A 291 4.41 14.13 7.78
C GLY A 291 4.04 12.65 7.85
N ILE A 292 4.86 11.83 8.50
CA ILE A 292 4.52 10.44 8.85
C ILE A 292 3.41 10.48 9.90
N ARG A 293 2.38 9.65 9.71
CA ARG A 293 1.23 9.60 10.62
C ARG A 293 1.59 8.96 11.97
N PRO A 294 1.04 9.44 13.11
CA PRO A 294 1.37 8.92 14.44
C PRO A 294 1.19 7.41 14.58
N GLU A 295 0.18 6.85 13.92
CA GLU A 295 -0.20 5.44 14.01
C GLU A 295 0.89 4.50 13.49
N ILE A 296 1.67 4.93 12.49
CA ILE A 296 2.77 4.16 11.91
C ILE A 296 4.15 4.62 12.43
N LEU A 297 4.25 5.87 12.90
CA LEU A 297 5.48 6.45 13.41
C LEU A 297 6.10 5.61 14.54
N GLU A 298 5.28 5.20 15.51
CA GLU A 298 5.73 4.38 16.63
C GLU A 298 6.25 3.01 16.18
N LYS A 299 5.57 2.40 15.21
CA LYS A 299 6.00 1.12 14.64
C LYS A 299 7.32 1.27 13.89
N LEU A 300 7.50 2.34 13.13
CA LEU A 300 8.76 2.64 12.46
C LEU A 300 9.90 2.88 13.46
N LYS A 301 9.67 3.63 14.53
CA LYS A 301 10.66 3.82 15.60
C LYS A 301 11.11 2.50 16.20
N GLN A 302 10.18 1.58 16.45
CA GLN A 302 10.50 0.23 16.93
C GLN A 302 11.37 -0.54 15.92
N GLU A 303 11.02 -0.52 14.64
CA GLU A 303 11.80 -1.21 13.58
C GLU A 303 13.20 -0.60 13.37
N ILE A 304 13.32 0.72 13.49
CA ILE A 304 14.60 1.46 13.42
C ILE A 304 15.49 1.15 14.62
N SER A 305 14.91 0.92 15.81
CA SER A 305 15.67 0.62 17.03
C SER A 305 16.23 -0.80 17.10
N LYS A 306 15.88 -1.67 16.15
CA LYS A 306 16.39 -3.05 16.12
C LYS A 306 17.90 -3.06 15.85
N PRO A 307 18.66 -4.01 16.44
CA PRO A 307 20.11 -4.06 16.29
C PRO A 307 20.55 -4.36 14.86
N ASN A 308 19.71 -5.07 14.09
CA ASN A 308 19.99 -5.46 12.72
C ASN A 308 18.72 -5.54 11.88
N GLY A 309 18.93 -5.64 10.57
CA GLY A 309 17.86 -5.78 9.58
C GLY A 309 17.91 -4.67 8.53
N LEU A 310 16.97 -4.73 7.59
CA LEU A 310 16.96 -3.93 6.37
C LEU A 310 15.74 -3.01 6.36
N ILE A 311 15.97 -1.70 6.29
CA ILE A 311 14.94 -0.68 6.15
C ILE A 311 15.08 -0.06 4.76
N LEU A 312 14.04 -0.21 3.95
CA LEU A 312 14.03 0.21 2.55
C LEU A 312 13.11 1.40 2.37
N THR A 313 13.62 2.47 1.78
CA THR A 313 12.81 3.61 1.35
C THR A 313 12.67 3.61 -0.17
N THR A 314 11.46 3.73 -0.70
CA THR A 314 11.21 3.70 -2.14
C THR A 314 10.34 4.86 -2.61
N GLY A 315 10.36 5.08 -3.91
CA GLY A 315 9.67 6.17 -4.60
C GLY A 315 10.50 6.76 -5.74
N PRO A 316 9.89 7.62 -6.58
CA PRO A 316 10.58 8.24 -7.70
C PRO A 316 11.67 9.23 -7.25
N THR A 317 12.43 9.76 -8.20
CA THR A 317 13.38 10.84 -7.93
C THR A 317 12.65 12.08 -7.41
N GLY A 318 13.19 12.73 -6.38
CA GLY A 318 12.57 13.90 -5.76
C GLY A 318 11.41 13.59 -4.81
N SER A 319 11.16 12.32 -4.47
CA SER A 319 10.15 11.94 -3.47
C SER A 319 10.58 12.14 -2.02
N GLY A 320 11.81 12.60 -1.77
CA GLY A 320 12.35 12.87 -0.43
C GLY A 320 13.01 11.67 0.27
N LYS A 321 13.34 10.58 -0.44
CA LYS A 321 13.91 9.35 0.17
C LYS A 321 15.14 9.63 1.01
N THR A 322 16.10 10.36 0.46
CA THR A 322 17.33 10.72 1.15
C THR A 322 17.05 11.55 2.40
N THR A 323 16.08 12.48 2.35
CA THR A 323 15.65 13.26 3.52
C THR A 323 15.10 12.36 4.62
N THR A 324 14.26 11.38 4.29
CA THR A 324 13.74 10.40 5.26
C THR A 324 14.87 9.55 5.85
N LEU A 325 15.79 9.03 5.01
CA LEU A 325 16.92 8.25 5.50
C LEU A 325 17.82 9.06 6.43
N TYR A 326 18.11 10.31 6.08
CA TYR A 326 18.94 11.18 6.89
C TYR A 326 18.28 11.54 8.23
N ALA A 327 16.95 11.71 8.26
CA ALA A 327 16.21 11.87 9.52
C ALA A 327 16.32 10.62 10.41
N ILE A 328 16.26 9.42 9.82
CA ILE A 328 16.48 8.15 10.53
C ILE A 328 17.93 8.08 11.06
N LEU A 329 18.92 8.44 10.24
CA LEU A 329 20.32 8.45 10.64
C LEU A 329 20.57 9.41 11.82
N ASN A 330 19.93 10.58 11.83
CA ASN A 330 20.03 11.53 12.94
C ASN A 330 19.46 10.96 14.25
N ILE A 331 18.38 10.17 14.21
CA ILE A 331 17.86 9.47 15.40
C ILE A 331 18.91 8.47 15.94
N LEU A 332 19.52 7.72 15.03
CA LEU A 332 20.49 6.66 15.33
C LEU A 332 21.88 7.19 15.73
N ASN A 333 22.17 8.46 15.42
CA ASN A 333 23.46 9.12 15.68
C ASN A 333 23.64 9.44 17.17
N GLN A 334 23.82 8.38 17.96
CA GLN A 334 24.02 8.39 19.39
C GLN A 334 25.49 8.05 19.73
N PRO A 335 26.01 8.52 20.88
CA PRO A 335 27.32 8.10 21.36
C PRO A 335 27.42 6.57 21.44
N GLY A 336 28.48 6.01 20.85
CA GLY A 336 28.70 4.55 20.81
C GLY A 336 28.16 3.84 19.57
N THR A 337 27.41 4.52 18.70
CA THR A 337 26.93 3.97 17.42
C THR A 337 27.82 4.43 16.27
N LYS A 338 28.53 3.53 15.60
CA LYS A 338 29.30 3.83 14.39
C LYS A 338 28.40 3.74 13.16
N ILE A 339 28.19 4.89 12.51
CA ILE A 339 27.40 5.00 11.29
C ILE A 339 28.32 5.25 10.10
N VAL A 340 28.16 4.45 9.04
CA VAL A 340 28.90 4.62 7.78
C VAL A 340 27.94 4.60 6.59
N THR A 341 28.06 5.57 5.68
CA THR A 341 27.21 5.66 4.49
C THR A 341 28.03 5.52 3.20
N LEU A 342 27.39 5.05 2.14
CA LEU A 342 27.93 4.99 0.78
C LEU A 342 26.91 5.61 -0.18
N GLU A 343 27.28 6.71 -0.83
CA GLU A 343 26.34 7.57 -1.56
C GLU A 343 26.87 8.01 -2.94
N ASP A 344 25.99 8.35 -3.87
CA ASP A 344 26.36 8.80 -5.22
C ASP A 344 25.45 9.95 -5.72
N PRO A 345 25.79 11.23 -5.45
CA PRO A 345 26.83 11.72 -4.55
C PRO A 345 26.34 11.83 -3.09
N VAL A 346 27.23 12.21 -2.18
CA VAL A 346 26.81 12.69 -0.85
C VAL A 346 26.08 14.03 -1.03
N GLU A 347 24.82 14.10 -0.61
CA GLU A 347 23.98 15.30 -0.78
C GLU A 347 24.41 16.43 0.16
N TYR A 348 24.67 16.09 1.43
CA TYR A 348 25.17 17.02 2.45
C TYR A 348 25.90 16.27 3.56
N GLN A 349 26.81 16.97 4.22
CA GLN A 349 27.63 16.40 5.27
C GLN A 349 26.87 16.39 6.61
N LEU A 350 26.75 15.21 7.22
CA LEU A 350 26.15 14.98 8.52
C LEU A 350 27.24 14.90 9.59
N ALA A 351 27.10 15.70 10.65
CA ALA A 351 28.02 15.66 11.77
C ALA A 351 27.93 14.30 12.50
N GLY A 352 29.08 13.69 12.80
CA GLY A 352 29.15 12.40 13.51
C GLY A 352 28.97 11.15 12.63
N ILE A 353 28.73 11.31 11.32
CA ILE A 353 28.52 10.19 10.39
C ILE A 353 29.64 10.13 9.37
N ASN A 354 30.19 8.92 9.14
CA ASN A 354 31.24 8.71 8.14
C ASN A 354 30.61 8.48 6.77
N GLN A 355 30.58 9.49 5.91
CA GLN A 355 29.97 9.40 4.58
C GLN A 355 31.02 9.18 3.50
N SER A 356 30.89 8.09 2.75
CA SER A 356 31.73 7.76 1.61
C SER A 356 30.98 8.02 0.30
N GLN A 357 31.66 8.60 -0.68
CA GLN A 357 31.08 8.84 -2.00
C GLN A 357 31.62 7.83 -3.02
N VAL A 358 30.73 7.24 -3.82
CA VAL A 358 31.09 6.39 -4.96
C VAL A 358 31.94 7.18 -5.97
N ASP A 359 32.94 6.51 -6.54
CA ASP A 359 33.77 7.03 -7.62
C ASP A 359 33.99 5.94 -8.67
N ALA A 360 33.00 5.79 -9.55
CA ALA A 360 33.01 4.80 -10.62
C ALA A 360 34.23 4.97 -11.56
N SER A 361 34.76 6.19 -11.69
CA SER A 361 35.93 6.46 -12.54
C SER A 361 37.22 5.80 -12.03
N LYS A 362 37.28 5.53 -10.71
CA LYS A 362 38.39 4.84 -10.05
C LYS A 362 38.05 3.39 -9.68
N GLY A 363 36.93 2.87 -10.15
CA GLY A 363 36.45 1.53 -9.80
C GLY A 363 35.96 1.41 -8.35
N TYR A 364 35.64 2.51 -7.67
CA TYR A 364 35.04 2.49 -6.33
C TYR A 364 33.52 2.51 -6.44
N THR A 365 32.92 1.32 -6.58
CA THR A 365 31.48 1.12 -6.81
C THR A 365 30.67 0.94 -5.50
N PHE A 366 29.34 0.83 -5.59
CA PHE A 366 28.49 0.51 -4.44
C PHE A 366 28.86 -0.83 -3.78
N SER A 367 29.07 -1.90 -4.56
CA SER A 367 29.41 -3.21 -4.03
C SER A 367 30.82 -3.23 -3.40
N ASP A 368 31.81 -2.60 -4.05
CA ASP A 368 33.18 -2.51 -3.52
C ASP A 368 33.27 -1.65 -2.26
N GLY A 369 32.57 -0.52 -2.26
CA GLY A 369 32.46 0.37 -1.10
C GLY A 369 31.79 -0.34 0.06
N LEU A 370 30.68 -1.03 -0.17
CA LEU A 370 29.93 -1.72 0.88
C LEU A 370 30.76 -2.85 1.52
N ARG A 371 31.50 -3.63 0.74
CA ARG A 371 32.47 -4.62 1.27
C ARG A 371 33.53 -3.98 2.17
N SER A 372 33.99 -2.79 1.78
CA SER A 372 34.99 -2.06 2.55
C SER A 372 34.42 -1.52 3.86
N ILE A 373 33.18 -1.05 3.83
CA ILE A 373 32.44 -0.59 5.02
C ILE A 373 32.25 -1.72 6.03
N LEU A 374 31.96 -2.94 5.60
CA LEU A 374 31.82 -4.09 6.52
C LEU A 374 33.11 -4.42 7.31
N ARG A 375 34.27 -3.98 6.83
CA ARG A 375 35.55 -4.11 7.55
C ARG A 375 35.85 -2.93 8.48
N GLN A 376 34.94 -1.96 8.57
CA GLN A 376 35.06 -0.78 9.43
C GLN A 376 34.35 -0.95 10.77
N ASP A 377 33.87 -2.15 11.13
CA ASP A 377 33.10 -2.37 12.37
C ASP A 377 31.90 -1.40 12.53
N PRO A 378 31.05 -1.20 11.49
CA PRO A 378 29.89 -0.31 11.60
C PRO A 378 28.77 -0.96 12.42
N ASN A 379 27.95 -0.16 13.09
CA ASN A 379 26.67 -0.62 13.64
C ASN A 379 25.52 -0.38 12.64
N VAL A 380 25.55 0.77 11.98
CA VAL A 380 24.55 1.19 10.99
C VAL A 380 25.24 1.46 9.66
N ILE A 381 24.66 0.93 8.59
CA ILE A 381 25.14 1.13 7.23
C ILE A 381 24.02 1.76 6.40
N MET A 382 24.32 2.84 5.69
CA MET A 382 23.40 3.37 4.68
C MET A 382 23.99 3.24 3.28
N VAL A 383 23.27 2.59 2.39
CA VAL A 383 23.62 2.46 0.98
C VAL A 383 22.65 3.33 0.18
N GLY A 384 23.16 4.31 -0.55
CA GLY A 384 22.35 5.31 -1.26
C GLY A 384 21.21 4.68 -2.06
N GLU A 385 21.47 3.59 -2.78
CA GLU A 385 20.46 2.80 -3.48
C GLU A 385 20.95 1.38 -3.81
N ILE A 386 20.01 0.46 -3.98
CA ILE A 386 20.25 -0.89 -4.49
C ILE A 386 19.79 -0.96 -5.96
N ARG A 387 20.76 -1.01 -6.88
CA ARG A 387 20.50 -1.10 -8.34
C ARG A 387 20.68 -2.50 -8.90
N ASP A 388 21.59 -3.27 -8.33
CA ASP A 388 22.06 -4.56 -8.84
C ASP A 388 22.04 -5.65 -7.77
N LEU A 389 22.19 -6.91 -8.22
CA LEU A 389 22.16 -8.09 -7.37
C LEU A 389 23.30 -8.13 -6.37
N GLU A 390 24.50 -7.74 -6.80
CA GLU A 390 25.69 -7.81 -5.96
C GLU A 390 25.55 -6.90 -4.73
N THR A 391 25.13 -5.65 -4.95
CA THR A 391 24.87 -4.69 -3.88
C THR A 391 23.72 -5.18 -2.98
N ALA A 392 22.65 -5.74 -3.57
CA ALA A 392 21.52 -6.28 -2.82
C ALA A 392 21.92 -7.45 -1.91
N GLU A 393 22.69 -8.41 -2.42
CA GLU A 393 23.15 -9.57 -1.66
C GLU A 393 24.03 -9.15 -0.50
N ILE A 394 24.99 -8.25 -0.72
CA ILE A 394 25.86 -7.77 0.36
C ILE A 394 25.05 -7.01 1.43
N ALA A 395 24.12 -6.15 1.02
CA ALA A 395 23.25 -5.41 1.96
C ALA A 395 22.39 -6.36 2.80
N ILE A 396 21.83 -7.40 2.19
CA ILE A 396 21.04 -8.41 2.90
C ILE A 396 21.91 -9.23 3.84
N GLN A 397 23.08 -9.68 3.40
CA GLN A 397 24.00 -10.42 4.28
C GLN A 397 24.45 -9.55 5.47
N ALA A 398 24.75 -8.27 5.25
CA ALA A 398 25.05 -7.32 6.31
C ALA A 398 23.89 -7.23 7.32
N SER A 399 22.65 -7.14 6.82
CA SER A 399 21.44 -7.07 7.65
C SER A 399 21.21 -8.33 8.52
N LEU A 400 21.64 -9.50 8.04
CA LEU A 400 21.54 -10.78 8.74
C LEU A 400 22.71 -11.02 9.72
N THR A 401 23.81 -10.31 9.54
CA THR A 401 25.06 -10.46 10.31
C THR A 401 25.24 -9.39 11.38
N GLY A 402 24.15 -8.82 11.87
CA GLY A 402 24.18 -7.91 13.03
C GLY A 402 24.27 -6.42 12.71
N HIS A 403 24.05 -6.02 11.46
CA HIS A 403 24.04 -4.60 11.06
C HIS A 403 22.63 -4.10 10.75
N LEU A 404 22.32 -2.86 11.13
CA LEU A 404 21.14 -2.19 10.62
C LEU A 404 21.50 -1.52 9.28
N VAL A 405 20.80 -1.92 8.22
CA VAL A 405 21.06 -1.46 6.85
C VAL A 405 19.90 -0.61 6.35
N LEU A 406 20.22 0.60 5.91
CA LEU A 406 19.29 1.56 5.31
C LEU A 406 19.58 1.66 3.83
N SER A 407 18.57 1.57 2.97
CA SER A 407 18.80 1.81 1.54
C SER A 407 17.56 2.30 0.80
N THR A 408 17.74 2.63 -0.48
CA THR A 408 16.65 3.02 -1.37
C THR A 408 16.47 2.13 -2.58
N LEU A 409 15.23 2.07 -3.06
CA LEU A 409 14.86 1.52 -4.36
C LEU A 409 14.00 2.52 -5.15
N HIS A 410 13.81 2.21 -6.42
CA HIS A 410 12.95 2.95 -7.34
C HIS A 410 11.74 2.12 -7.75
N THR A 411 10.82 1.91 -6.82
CA THR A 411 9.48 1.36 -7.09
C THR A 411 8.41 2.44 -6.92
N ASN A 412 7.23 2.21 -7.50
CA ASN A 412 6.12 3.16 -7.43
C ASN A 412 5.36 3.10 -6.10
N ASP A 413 5.42 1.95 -5.44
CA ASP A 413 4.74 1.62 -4.19
C ASP A 413 5.60 0.68 -3.32
N ALA A 414 5.21 0.51 -2.05
CA ALA A 414 5.92 -0.34 -1.09
C ALA A 414 5.80 -1.83 -1.45
N ALA A 415 4.63 -2.29 -1.86
CA ALA A 415 4.37 -3.70 -2.16
C ALA A 415 5.24 -4.22 -3.32
N GLY A 416 5.60 -3.34 -4.26
CA GLY A 416 6.47 -3.63 -5.39
C GLY A 416 7.94 -3.84 -5.04
N VAL A 417 8.39 -3.51 -3.82
CA VAL A 417 9.79 -3.70 -3.39
C VAL A 417 10.17 -5.19 -3.36
N ILE A 418 9.28 -6.04 -2.86
CA ILE A 418 9.53 -7.48 -2.74
C ILE A 418 9.70 -8.13 -4.13
N PRO A 419 8.75 -8.00 -5.07
CA PRO A 419 8.95 -8.46 -6.45
C PRO A 419 10.19 -7.87 -7.10
N ARG A 420 10.48 -6.57 -6.89
CA ARG A 420 11.65 -5.92 -7.48
C ARG A 420 12.97 -6.56 -7.03
N LEU A 421 13.12 -6.88 -5.75
CA LEU A 421 14.32 -7.55 -5.24
C LEU A 421 14.44 -8.97 -5.79
N ILE A 422 13.32 -9.68 -5.92
CA ILE A 422 13.28 -11.01 -6.54
C ILE A 422 13.68 -10.94 -8.02
N ASP A 423 13.18 -9.95 -8.76
CA ASP A 423 13.49 -9.71 -10.18
C ASP A 423 14.97 -9.39 -10.41
N ILE A 424 15.60 -8.66 -9.48
CA ILE A 424 17.06 -8.40 -9.49
C ILE A 424 17.85 -9.71 -9.24
N GLY A 425 17.24 -10.74 -8.66
CA GLY A 425 17.80 -12.08 -8.49
C GLY A 425 17.91 -12.55 -7.04
N VAL A 426 17.50 -11.71 -6.08
CA VAL A 426 17.56 -12.04 -4.65
C VAL A 426 16.63 -13.21 -4.33
N LYS A 427 17.11 -14.14 -3.50
CA LYS A 427 16.31 -15.30 -3.10
C LYS A 427 15.25 -14.92 -2.05
N PRO A 428 13.97 -15.31 -2.21
CA PRO A 428 12.90 -14.94 -1.29
C PRO A 428 13.16 -15.30 0.19
N TYR A 429 13.79 -16.45 0.45
CA TYR A 429 14.09 -16.89 1.82
C TYR A 429 15.13 -16.01 2.53
N LEU A 430 15.90 -15.20 1.80
CA LEU A 430 16.82 -14.20 2.37
C LEU A 430 16.09 -12.89 2.70
N LEU A 431 15.02 -12.55 1.95
CA LEU A 431 14.24 -11.32 2.17
C LEU A 431 13.41 -11.38 3.44
N VAL A 432 12.82 -12.55 3.70
CA VAL A 432 11.95 -12.79 4.86
C VAL A 432 12.58 -12.43 6.21
N PRO A 433 13.81 -12.91 6.54
CA PRO A 433 14.47 -12.57 7.80
C PRO A 433 15.24 -11.23 7.77
N SER A 434 15.46 -10.63 6.59
CA SER A 434 16.25 -9.40 6.47
C SER A 434 15.41 -8.13 6.56
N ILE A 435 14.22 -8.08 5.96
CA ILE A 435 13.43 -6.84 5.86
C ILE A 435 12.69 -6.54 7.17
N ASN A 436 13.01 -5.39 7.78
CA ASN A 436 12.32 -4.85 8.95
C ASN A 436 11.09 -4.05 8.51
N ALA A 437 11.31 -3.05 7.66
CA ALA A 437 10.28 -2.13 7.19
C ALA A 437 10.54 -1.69 5.75
N VAL A 438 9.45 -1.50 5.00
CA VAL A 438 9.46 -0.89 3.68
C VAL A 438 8.63 0.38 3.74
N ILE A 439 9.24 1.51 3.39
CA ILE A 439 8.65 2.85 3.38
C ILE A 439 8.58 3.31 1.94
N SER A 440 7.38 3.51 1.41
CA SER A 440 7.19 4.16 0.11
C SER A 440 6.64 5.56 0.34
N GLN A 441 7.16 6.52 -0.43
CA GLN A 441 6.83 7.92 -0.24
C GLN A 441 6.75 8.74 -1.52
N ARG A 442 5.94 9.79 -1.46
CA ARG A 442 5.94 10.92 -2.40
C ARG A 442 5.79 12.25 -1.66
N LEU A 443 6.08 13.36 -2.32
CA LEU A 443 5.88 14.70 -1.77
C LEU A 443 4.69 15.38 -2.43
N VAL A 444 3.79 15.92 -1.61
CA VAL A 444 2.70 16.79 -2.03
C VAL A 444 2.95 18.21 -1.57
N ARG A 445 2.53 19.20 -2.36
CA ARG A 445 2.61 20.61 -1.96
C ARG A 445 1.59 20.91 -0.86
N LYS A 446 1.98 21.76 0.10
CA LYS A 446 1.08 22.24 1.16
C LYS A 446 0.30 23.45 0.68
N LEU A 447 -0.98 23.51 1.00
CA LEU A 447 -1.82 24.67 0.72
C LEU A 447 -1.28 25.90 1.46
N CYS A 448 -1.34 27.06 0.79
CA CYS A 448 -0.99 28.32 1.46
C CYS A 448 -2.05 28.64 2.54
N PRO A 449 -1.65 28.82 3.81
CA PRO A 449 -2.61 29.09 4.88
C PRO A 449 -3.31 30.45 4.73
N TYR A 450 -2.71 31.39 3.99
CA TYR A 450 -3.23 32.75 3.82
C TYR A 450 -4.24 32.89 2.67
N CYS A 451 -4.19 32.02 1.66
CA CYS A 451 -5.04 32.14 0.47
C CYS A 451 -5.77 30.86 0.08
N ARG A 452 -5.67 29.77 0.85
CA ARG A 452 -6.48 28.56 0.61
C ARG A 452 -7.96 28.91 0.66
N GLN A 453 -8.75 28.25 -0.18
CA GLN A 453 -10.19 28.47 -0.28
C GLN A 453 -10.92 27.19 0.09
N GLU A 454 -12.11 27.32 0.66
CA GLU A 454 -12.98 26.16 0.88
C GLU A 454 -13.34 25.53 -0.46
N HIS A 455 -13.23 24.20 -0.52
CA HIS A 455 -13.63 23.40 -1.66
C HIS A 455 -14.91 22.65 -1.32
N ARG A 456 -15.99 22.99 -2.02
CA ARG A 456 -17.22 22.22 -1.95
C ARG A 456 -17.08 21.04 -2.90
N LEU A 457 -16.99 19.83 -2.35
CA LEU A 457 -16.91 18.62 -3.15
C LEU A 457 -18.17 18.46 -3.99
N SER A 458 -17.98 18.05 -5.24
CA SER A 458 -19.04 17.46 -6.05
C SER A 458 -19.44 16.08 -5.50
N THR A 459 -20.64 15.60 -5.85
CA THR A 459 -21.11 14.26 -5.45
C THR A 459 -20.12 13.16 -5.86
N GLU A 460 -19.53 13.27 -7.05
CA GLU A 460 -18.54 12.30 -7.55
C GLU A 460 -17.23 12.31 -6.73
N GLU A 461 -16.75 13.51 -6.35
CA GLU A 461 -15.55 13.62 -5.50
C GLU A 461 -15.82 13.07 -4.10
N GLU A 462 -16.99 13.34 -3.54
CA GLU A 462 -17.39 12.82 -2.23
C GLU A 462 -17.48 11.29 -2.23
N GLU A 463 -18.12 10.68 -3.24
CA GLU A 463 -18.18 9.23 -3.40
C GLU A 463 -16.77 8.61 -3.53
N LYS A 464 -15.88 9.20 -4.33
CA LYS A 464 -14.50 8.73 -4.48
C LYS A 464 -13.73 8.78 -3.17
N VAL A 465 -13.82 9.89 -2.44
CA VAL A 465 -13.16 10.04 -1.13
C VAL A 465 -13.71 9.00 -0.15
N GLN A 466 -15.02 8.80 -0.09
CA GLN A 466 -15.63 7.79 0.77
C GLN A 466 -15.16 6.36 0.41
N LYS A 467 -15.08 6.01 -0.88
CA LYS A 467 -14.53 4.73 -1.32
C LYS A 467 -13.08 4.52 -0.86
N ILE A 468 -12.22 5.52 -1.05
CA ILE A 468 -10.81 5.47 -0.63
C ILE A 468 -10.70 5.20 0.88
N LEU A 469 -11.51 5.91 1.67
CA LEU A 469 -11.53 5.77 3.13
C LEU A 469 -12.11 4.43 3.59
N ALA A 470 -13.09 3.87 2.87
CA ALA A 470 -13.71 2.58 3.20
C ALA A 470 -12.74 1.39 3.06
N VAL A 471 -11.70 1.52 2.23
CA VAL A 471 -10.65 0.51 2.07
C VAL A 471 -9.64 0.52 3.23
N ILE A 472 -9.64 1.55 4.09
CA ILE A 472 -8.72 1.61 5.24
C ILE A 472 -9.10 0.50 6.23
N SER A 473 -8.15 -0.38 6.53
CA SER A 473 -8.34 -1.45 7.50
C SER A 473 -8.58 -0.88 8.91
N PRO A 474 -9.54 -1.42 9.69
CA PRO A 474 -9.70 -1.06 11.10
C PRO A 474 -8.43 -1.25 11.93
N ARG A 475 -7.53 -2.17 11.51
CA ARG A 475 -6.24 -2.40 12.18
C ARG A 475 -5.26 -1.23 12.04
N ALA A 476 -5.47 -0.34 11.07
CA ALA A 476 -4.66 0.87 10.92
C ALA A 476 -4.85 1.85 12.08
N LYS A 477 -5.93 1.70 12.87
CA LYS A 477 -6.28 2.57 14.02
C LYS A 477 -6.42 4.05 13.65
N VAL A 478 -6.65 4.35 12.37
CA VAL A 478 -6.90 5.70 11.88
C VAL A 478 -8.37 6.05 12.10
N ASN A 479 -8.63 7.20 12.70
CA ASN A 479 -9.99 7.71 12.88
C ASN A 479 -10.51 8.28 11.55
N THR A 480 -11.43 7.58 10.91
CA THR A 480 -12.15 8.07 9.73
C THR A 480 -13.49 8.70 10.16
N PRO A 481 -13.68 10.02 10.01
CA PRO A 481 -14.92 10.67 10.44
C PRO A 481 -16.10 10.27 9.53
N SER A 482 -17.27 10.05 10.14
CA SER A 482 -18.50 9.65 9.44
C SER A 482 -19.07 10.74 8.53
N LYS A 483 -18.68 12.00 8.75
CA LYS A 483 -18.94 13.14 7.87
C LYS A 483 -17.61 13.76 7.47
N LEU A 484 -17.45 14.07 6.19
CA LEU A 484 -16.25 14.73 5.69
C LEU A 484 -16.16 16.14 6.28
N PRO A 485 -14.97 16.55 6.79
CA PRO A 485 -14.75 17.92 7.26
C PRO A 485 -14.68 18.88 6.07
N THR A 486 -14.63 20.18 6.36
CA THR A 486 -14.39 21.20 5.33
C THR A 486 -13.03 20.96 4.67
N ILE A 487 -13.05 20.65 3.37
CA ILE A 487 -11.85 20.46 2.55
C ILE A 487 -11.47 21.79 1.90
N TYR A 488 -10.18 21.97 1.63
CA TYR A 488 -9.63 23.16 1.00
C TYR A 488 -9.01 22.86 -0.36
N LYS A 489 -9.01 23.88 -1.23
CA LYS A 489 -8.27 23.91 -2.50
C LYS A 489 -7.30 25.09 -2.52
N ALA A 490 -6.39 25.08 -3.48
CA ALA A 490 -5.53 26.23 -3.73
C ALA A 490 -6.39 27.42 -4.17
N GLY A 491 -6.20 28.57 -3.53
CA GLY A 491 -6.76 29.82 -4.02
C GLY A 491 -5.94 30.41 -5.16
N ALA A 492 -6.31 31.61 -5.59
CA ALA A 492 -5.66 32.34 -6.68
C ALA A 492 -4.17 32.67 -6.44
N GLY A 493 -3.68 32.43 -5.23
CA GLY A 493 -2.33 32.77 -4.80
C GLY A 493 -2.24 34.18 -4.21
N CYS A 494 -1.31 34.36 -3.27
CA CYS A 494 -1.00 35.63 -2.62
C CYS A 494 0.52 35.83 -2.58
N GLU A 495 0.97 37.01 -2.15
CA GLU A 495 2.40 37.33 -2.00
C GLU A 495 3.15 36.30 -1.13
N GLN A 496 2.52 35.79 -0.07
CA GLN A 496 3.14 34.84 0.86
C GLN A 496 3.51 33.51 0.21
N CYS A 497 2.81 33.11 -0.85
CA CYS A 497 3.08 31.89 -1.63
C CYS A 497 3.56 32.19 -3.05
N ASN A 498 4.08 33.40 -3.31
CA ASN A 498 4.51 33.83 -4.64
C ASN A 498 3.41 33.63 -5.71
N TYR A 499 2.15 33.83 -5.34
CA TYR A 499 0.99 33.66 -6.22
C TYR A 499 0.78 32.24 -6.78
N LEU A 500 1.27 31.21 -6.10
CA LEU A 500 1.13 29.80 -6.51
C LEU A 500 -0.05 29.05 -5.88
N GLY A 501 -0.62 29.57 -4.77
CA GLY A 501 -1.65 28.88 -3.99
C GLY A 501 -1.12 27.79 -3.04
N TYR A 502 0.16 27.41 -3.17
CA TYR A 502 0.85 26.41 -2.35
C TYR A 502 2.16 26.97 -1.78
N LYS A 503 2.60 26.48 -0.61
CA LYS A 503 3.88 26.85 -0.01
C LYS A 503 4.50 25.70 0.79
N GLY A 504 5.63 25.19 0.29
CA GLY A 504 6.33 24.07 0.89
C GLY A 504 5.70 22.72 0.56
N ARG A 505 6.30 21.66 1.07
CA ARG A 505 5.91 20.27 0.79
C ARG A 505 5.76 19.47 2.08
N ILE A 506 5.05 18.34 1.99
CA ILE A 506 4.92 17.34 3.04
C ILE A 506 4.91 15.94 2.39
N GLY A 507 5.41 14.93 3.11
CA GLY A 507 5.39 13.57 2.63
C GLY A 507 4.02 12.92 2.75
N ILE A 508 3.68 12.09 1.77
CA ILE A 508 2.66 11.04 1.88
C ILE A 508 3.37 9.70 1.87
N TYR A 509 2.95 8.82 2.77
CA TYR A 509 3.66 7.59 3.09
C TYR A 509 2.73 6.40 3.03
N GLU A 510 3.26 5.27 2.58
CA GLU A 510 2.72 3.94 2.86
C GLU A 510 3.85 3.09 3.40
N THR A 511 3.57 2.29 4.41
CA THR A 511 4.62 1.57 5.12
C THR A 511 4.07 0.27 5.67
N PHE A 512 4.80 -0.81 5.43
CA PHE A 512 4.53 -2.09 6.07
C PHE A 512 5.81 -2.66 6.70
N THR A 513 5.59 -3.58 7.63
CA THR A 513 6.62 -4.40 8.26
C THR A 513 6.35 -5.86 7.93
N MET A 514 7.38 -6.72 7.92
CA MET A 514 7.18 -8.13 7.60
C MET A 514 6.50 -8.90 8.74
N ASP A 515 5.25 -9.31 8.51
CA ASP A 515 4.52 -10.26 9.35
C ASP A 515 4.50 -11.67 8.72
N ASP A 516 3.98 -12.67 9.42
CA ASP A 516 4.06 -14.06 8.95
C ASP A 516 3.30 -14.30 7.64
N ASN A 517 2.20 -13.58 7.38
CA ASN A 517 1.47 -13.66 6.12
C ASN A 517 2.28 -13.08 4.95
N LEU A 518 2.88 -11.89 5.12
CA LEU A 518 3.73 -11.29 4.12
C LEU A 518 5.01 -12.10 3.89
N LYS A 519 5.55 -12.74 4.93
CA LYS A 519 6.68 -13.67 4.80
C LYS A 519 6.29 -14.85 3.90
N GLN A 520 5.14 -15.48 4.14
CA GLN A 520 4.66 -16.58 3.32
C GLN A 520 4.44 -16.15 1.86
N LEU A 521 3.75 -15.03 1.64
CA LEU A 521 3.55 -14.46 0.29
C LEU A 521 4.87 -14.15 -0.43
N THR A 522 5.89 -13.74 0.31
CA THR A 522 7.24 -13.51 -0.22
C THR A 522 7.87 -14.82 -0.69
N ILE A 523 7.82 -15.88 0.13
CA ILE A 523 8.30 -17.22 -0.23
C ILE A 523 7.59 -17.75 -1.47
N ASP A 524 6.27 -17.56 -1.54
CA ASP A 524 5.43 -18.00 -2.64
C ASP A 524 5.58 -17.15 -3.92
N LYS A 525 6.39 -16.08 -3.87
CA LYS A 525 6.59 -15.11 -4.96
C LYS A 525 5.26 -14.51 -5.45
N ALA A 526 4.40 -14.18 -4.52
CA ALA A 526 3.09 -13.59 -4.82
C ALA A 526 3.23 -12.27 -5.60
N PRO A 527 2.27 -11.95 -6.50
CA PRO A 527 2.28 -10.69 -7.23
C PRO A 527 2.08 -9.49 -6.28
N SER A 528 2.59 -8.32 -6.69
CA SER A 528 2.55 -7.08 -5.88
C SER A 528 1.15 -6.77 -5.31
N PHE A 529 0.09 -6.97 -6.12
CA PHE A 529 -1.28 -6.71 -5.67
C PHE A 529 -1.71 -7.56 -4.46
N LYS A 530 -1.25 -8.82 -4.37
CA LYS A 530 -1.54 -9.68 -3.21
C LYS A 530 -0.79 -9.25 -1.96
N ILE A 531 0.44 -8.79 -2.14
CA ILE A 531 1.25 -8.20 -1.06
C ILE A 531 0.60 -6.91 -0.56
N LEU A 532 0.15 -6.04 -1.48
CA LEU A 532 -0.58 -4.81 -1.17
C LEU A 532 -1.87 -5.11 -0.39
N GLN A 533 -2.68 -6.05 -0.87
CA GLN A 533 -3.91 -6.47 -0.20
C GLN A 533 -3.62 -6.93 1.24
N GLN A 534 -2.65 -7.83 1.42
CA GLN A 534 -2.31 -8.34 2.75
C GLN A 534 -1.74 -7.25 3.66
N ALA A 535 -0.90 -6.35 3.13
CA ALA A 535 -0.35 -5.24 3.89
C ALA A 535 -1.44 -4.29 4.39
N ILE A 536 -2.45 -3.98 3.55
CA ILE A 536 -3.63 -3.18 3.96
C ILE A 536 -4.42 -3.91 5.06
N GLU A 537 -4.70 -5.21 4.88
CA GLU A 537 -5.38 -6.03 5.89
C GLU A 537 -4.62 -6.03 7.24
N ASN A 538 -3.29 -5.90 7.21
CA ASN A 538 -2.41 -5.79 8.37
C ASN A 538 -2.32 -4.38 8.97
N GLY A 539 -3.09 -3.43 8.45
CA GLY A 539 -3.18 -2.05 8.96
C GLY A 539 -2.26 -1.05 8.26
N MET A 540 -1.68 -1.38 7.10
CA MET A 540 -1.04 -0.38 6.26
C MET A 540 -2.09 0.54 5.64
N ILE A 541 -1.83 1.85 5.68
CA ILE A 541 -2.51 2.83 4.83
C ILE A 541 -1.71 3.07 3.55
N THR A 542 -2.39 3.19 2.42
CA THR A 542 -1.73 3.50 1.14
C THR A 542 -1.37 4.98 1.05
N MET A 543 -0.46 5.35 0.14
CA MET A 543 -0.08 6.75 -0.04
C MET A 543 -1.28 7.62 -0.45
N LEU A 544 -2.22 7.05 -1.20
CA LEU A 544 -3.45 7.73 -1.57
C LEU A 544 -4.35 7.99 -0.35
N GLN A 545 -4.52 6.97 0.51
CA GLN A 545 -5.30 7.10 1.74
C GLN A 545 -4.67 8.15 2.67
N ASP A 546 -3.36 8.09 2.89
CA ASP A 546 -2.63 9.09 3.68
C ASP A 546 -2.76 10.51 3.07
N GLY A 547 -2.67 10.62 1.74
CA GLY A 547 -2.91 11.86 1.02
C GLY A 547 -4.32 12.43 1.25
N VAL A 548 -5.36 11.61 1.09
CA VAL A 548 -6.76 12.02 1.34
C VAL A 548 -6.98 12.42 2.80
N LEU A 549 -6.39 11.70 3.76
CA LEU A 549 -6.48 12.08 5.16
C LEU A 549 -5.80 13.45 5.42
N LYS A 550 -4.65 13.73 4.79
CA LYS A 550 -4.01 15.07 4.86
C LYS A 550 -4.82 16.18 4.18
N VAL A 551 -5.64 15.84 3.19
CA VAL A 551 -6.61 16.77 2.60
C VAL A 551 -7.71 17.11 3.61
N MET A 552 -8.19 16.12 4.35
CA MET A 552 -9.18 16.30 5.41
C MET A 552 -8.62 17.14 6.57
N ASP A 553 -7.32 17.04 6.84
CA ASP A 553 -6.60 17.90 7.80
C ASP A 553 -6.37 19.33 7.25
N GLY A 554 -6.77 19.61 6.01
CA GLY A 554 -6.61 20.91 5.35
C GLY A 554 -5.16 21.28 5.00
N ILE A 555 -4.27 20.29 4.93
CA ILE A 555 -2.83 20.48 4.68
C ILE A 555 -2.54 20.58 3.18
N THR A 556 -3.20 19.77 2.36
CA THR A 556 -3.05 19.73 0.89
C THR A 556 -4.43 19.66 0.21
N SER A 557 -4.47 19.61 -1.13
CA SER A 557 -5.69 19.53 -1.93
C SER A 557 -5.85 18.15 -2.59
N LEU A 558 -7.10 17.77 -2.93
CA LEU A 558 -7.36 16.54 -3.70
C LEU A 558 -6.61 16.52 -5.04
N GLU A 559 -6.61 17.66 -5.74
CA GLU A 559 -5.90 17.84 -7.01
C GLU A 559 -4.42 17.47 -6.88
N GLU A 560 -3.76 17.96 -5.84
CA GLU A 560 -2.34 17.72 -5.62
C GLU A 560 -2.05 16.25 -5.27
N VAL A 561 -2.90 15.61 -4.46
CA VAL A 561 -2.79 14.19 -4.15
C VAL A 561 -2.93 13.35 -5.41
N TYR A 562 -3.96 13.58 -6.23
CA TYR A 562 -4.19 12.83 -7.46
C TYR A 562 -3.07 13.04 -8.48
N ARG A 563 -2.57 14.28 -8.63
CA ARG A 563 -1.42 14.60 -9.48
C ARG A 563 -0.19 13.77 -9.10
N VAL A 564 0.06 13.62 -7.80
CA VAL A 564 1.25 12.93 -7.29
C VAL A 564 1.07 11.42 -7.29
N ILE A 565 -0.11 10.87 -7.03
CA ILE A 565 -0.33 9.40 -7.05
C ILE A 565 -0.38 8.86 -8.48
N GLY A 566 -1.01 9.58 -9.42
CA GLY A 566 -1.20 9.12 -10.79
C GLY A 566 -2.39 8.17 -10.90
N ASN A 567 -2.18 6.94 -11.42
CA ASN A 567 -3.25 5.97 -11.58
C ASN A 567 -3.59 5.29 -10.23
N PHE A 568 -4.84 5.39 -9.81
CA PHE A 568 -5.37 4.79 -8.58
C PHE A 568 -6.58 3.86 -8.82
N ASN A 569 -6.73 3.30 -10.02
CA ASN A 569 -7.81 2.36 -10.34
C ASN A 569 -7.81 1.10 -9.45
N TYR A 570 -6.66 0.74 -8.88
CA TYR A 570 -6.55 -0.35 -7.91
C TYR A 570 -7.44 -0.14 -6.68
N VAL A 571 -7.84 1.10 -6.38
CA VAL A 571 -8.76 1.41 -5.29
C VAL A 571 -10.15 0.90 -5.59
N ASP A 572 -10.63 1.00 -6.83
CA ASP A 572 -11.94 0.43 -7.17
C ASP A 572 -11.89 -1.10 -7.07
N GLU A 573 -10.80 -1.74 -7.52
CA GLU A 573 -10.63 -3.18 -7.33
C GLU A 573 -10.52 -3.57 -5.85
N LEU A 574 -9.74 -2.84 -5.04
CA LEU A 574 -9.65 -3.07 -3.60
C LEU A 574 -10.95 -2.75 -2.90
N TYR A 575 -11.68 -1.72 -3.32
CA TYR A 575 -13.00 -1.40 -2.79
C TYR A 575 -13.97 -2.49 -3.16
N ASP A 576 -13.96 -3.03 -4.38
CA ASP A 576 -14.79 -4.16 -4.77
C ASP A 576 -14.39 -5.44 -4.02
N ILE A 577 -13.11 -5.64 -3.70
CA ILE A 577 -12.63 -6.75 -2.86
C ILE A 577 -13.07 -6.55 -1.40
N VAL A 578 -12.79 -5.40 -0.80
CA VAL A 578 -13.15 -5.07 0.58
C VAL A 578 -14.66 -5.06 0.71
N ILE A 579 -15.41 -4.48 -0.23
CA ILE A 579 -16.86 -4.53 -0.27
C ILE A 579 -17.35 -5.94 -0.57
N SER A 580 -16.75 -6.74 -1.43
CA SER A 580 -17.17 -8.15 -1.59
C SER A 580 -16.85 -9.02 -0.36
N GLN A 581 -15.84 -8.62 0.43
CA GLN A 581 -15.45 -9.22 1.70
C GLN A 581 -16.27 -8.68 2.90
N THR A 582 -16.72 -7.42 2.85
CA THR A 582 -17.43 -6.67 3.93
C THR A 582 -18.94 -6.67 3.70
N ILE A 583 -19.37 -6.75 2.44
CA ILE A 583 -20.73 -6.85 1.91
C ILE A 583 -20.74 -8.10 1.03
N GLY A 584 -21.05 -9.26 1.62
CA GLY A 584 -20.98 -10.56 0.97
C GLY A 584 -21.33 -10.55 -0.53
N ARG A 585 -20.38 -11.05 -1.34
CA ARG A 585 -20.48 -11.36 -2.78
C ARG A 585 -21.93 -11.50 -3.20
N GLY A 586 -22.51 -10.67 -4.08
CA GLY A 586 -23.93 -10.85 -4.38
C GLY A 586 -24.54 -10.06 -5.52
N VAL A 587 -25.71 -10.50 -5.97
CA VAL A 587 -26.47 -9.95 -7.11
C VAL A 587 -27.43 -8.87 -6.61
N LYS A 588 -27.32 -7.64 -7.12
CA LYS A 588 -28.32 -6.58 -6.89
C LYS A 588 -29.39 -6.62 -7.97
N ILE A 589 -30.65 -6.66 -7.55
CA ILE A 589 -31.85 -6.67 -8.39
C ILE A 589 -32.68 -5.45 -8.04
N THR A 590 -32.92 -4.60 -9.03
CA THR A 590 -33.74 -3.39 -8.91
C THR A 590 -35.24 -3.72 -8.84
N ALA A 591 -36.07 -2.75 -8.44
CA ALA A 591 -37.51 -2.94 -8.37
C ALA A 591 -38.13 -3.32 -9.72
N ALA A 592 -37.70 -2.66 -10.81
CA ALA A 592 -38.14 -2.98 -12.16
C ALA A 592 -37.74 -4.41 -12.60
N GLU A 593 -36.52 -4.85 -12.28
CA GLU A 593 -36.04 -6.21 -12.57
C GLU A 593 -36.80 -7.28 -11.75
N TYR A 594 -37.20 -6.95 -10.51
CA TYR A 594 -37.99 -7.84 -9.66
C TYR A 594 -39.44 -7.97 -10.15
N GLU A 595 -40.10 -6.85 -10.49
CA GLU A 595 -41.45 -6.84 -11.08
C GLU A 595 -41.51 -7.61 -12.40
N ARG A 596 -40.49 -7.46 -13.25
CA ARG A 596 -40.38 -8.21 -14.50
C ARG A 596 -40.28 -9.72 -14.25
N GLY A 597 -39.52 -10.14 -13.23
CA GLY A 597 -39.46 -11.53 -12.80
C GLY A 597 -40.81 -12.06 -12.27
N GLN A 598 -41.53 -11.27 -11.47
CA GLN A 598 -42.86 -11.63 -10.98
C GLN A 598 -43.91 -11.76 -12.08
N ALA A 599 -43.82 -10.96 -13.14
CA ALA A 599 -44.74 -11.09 -14.28
C ALA A 599 -44.56 -12.45 -14.98
N LEU A 600 -43.32 -12.92 -15.10
CA LEU A 600 -42.98 -14.17 -15.77
C LEU A 600 -43.34 -15.42 -14.95
N THR A 601 -43.45 -15.33 -13.62
CA THR A 601 -43.91 -16.47 -12.79
C THR A 601 -45.38 -16.82 -13.03
N LYS A 602 -46.18 -15.95 -13.64
CA LYS A 602 -47.57 -16.27 -14.04
C LYS A 602 -47.65 -17.20 -15.26
N HIS A 603 -46.53 -17.41 -15.97
CA HIS A 603 -46.43 -18.22 -17.18
C HIS A 603 -45.57 -19.49 -16.99
N ILE A 604 -45.38 -19.94 -15.74
CA ILE A 604 -44.64 -21.17 -15.42
C ILE A 604 -45.24 -22.35 -16.23
N GLY A 605 -44.41 -23.02 -17.03
CA GLY A 605 -44.81 -24.13 -17.92
C GLY A 605 -45.12 -23.74 -19.36
N GLN A 606 -45.02 -22.46 -19.75
CA GLN A 606 -45.10 -22.02 -21.15
C GLN A 606 -43.69 -21.74 -21.71
N ALA A 607 -43.44 -22.08 -22.97
CA ALA A 607 -42.15 -21.83 -23.63
C ALA A 607 -41.92 -20.32 -23.82
N ILE A 608 -41.19 -19.69 -22.90
CA ILE A 608 -40.82 -18.28 -22.98
C ILE A 608 -39.50 -18.20 -23.76
N ASN A 609 -39.51 -17.55 -24.93
CA ASN A 609 -38.32 -17.41 -25.76
C ASN A 609 -37.42 -16.30 -25.20
N LEU A 610 -36.31 -16.68 -24.56
CA LEU A 610 -35.39 -15.77 -23.85
C LEU A 610 -34.04 -15.61 -24.56
N SER A 611 -33.98 -15.92 -25.86
CA SER A 611 -32.74 -16.00 -26.65
C SER A 611 -31.95 -14.70 -26.79
N ASP A 612 -32.55 -13.54 -26.50
CA ASP A 612 -31.95 -12.21 -26.72
C ASP A 612 -31.49 -11.49 -25.44
N ILE A 613 -31.59 -12.13 -24.25
CA ILE A 613 -31.28 -11.48 -22.97
C ILE A 613 -29.80 -11.67 -22.59
N PRO A 614 -29.05 -10.60 -22.24
CA PRO A 614 -27.69 -10.72 -21.74
C PRO A 614 -27.59 -11.60 -20.49
N SER A 615 -26.52 -12.38 -20.38
CA SER A 615 -26.35 -13.42 -19.35
C SER A 615 -26.42 -12.90 -17.90
N LYS A 616 -25.95 -11.66 -17.66
CA LYS A 616 -26.07 -10.98 -16.37
C LYS A 616 -27.51 -10.65 -15.99
N GLU A 617 -28.34 -10.32 -16.98
CA GLU A 617 -29.76 -10.08 -16.78
C GLU A 617 -30.52 -11.40 -16.58
N LEU A 618 -30.05 -12.49 -17.20
CA LEU A 618 -30.65 -13.81 -17.06
C LEU A 618 -30.54 -14.36 -15.64
N ILE A 619 -29.37 -14.26 -14.99
CA ILE A 619 -29.21 -14.65 -13.58
C ILE A 619 -30.10 -13.81 -12.65
N LYS A 620 -30.14 -12.49 -12.85
CA LYS A 620 -31.03 -11.61 -12.08
C LYS A 620 -32.49 -12.02 -12.23
N MET A 621 -32.92 -12.32 -13.45
CA MET A 621 -34.29 -12.74 -13.74
C MET A 621 -34.62 -14.10 -13.12
N ILE A 622 -33.74 -15.09 -13.23
CA ILE A 622 -33.89 -16.40 -12.57
C ILE A 622 -34.02 -16.22 -11.05
N MET A 623 -33.17 -15.40 -10.43
CA MET A 623 -33.24 -15.13 -8.98
C MET A 623 -34.49 -14.34 -8.58
N SER A 624 -34.96 -13.40 -9.40
CA SER A 624 -36.24 -12.70 -9.21
C SER A 624 -37.41 -13.68 -9.23
N MET A 625 -37.49 -14.56 -10.24
CA MET A 625 -38.54 -15.57 -10.35
C MET A 625 -38.50 -16.57 -9.20
N ALA A 626 -37.30 -17.02 -8.81
CA ALA A 626 -37.11 -17.94 -7.69
C ALA A 626 -37.58 -17.33 -6.37
N SER A 627 -37.23 -16.06 -6.12
CA SER A 627 -37.70 -15.37 -4.92
C SER A 627 -39.18 -15.00 -4.95
N ALA A 628 -39.78 -14.76 -6.12
CA ALA A 628 -41.21 -14.51 -6.27
C ALA A 628 -42.06 -15.77 -6.09
N SER A 629 -41.49 -16.95 -6.38
CA SER A 629 -42.17 -18.25 -6.28
C SER A 629 -41.88 -18.97 -4.96
N ASP A 630 -41.23 -18.31 -3.99
CA ASP A 630 -40.77 -18.92 -2.72
C ASP A 630 -39.99 -20.23 -2.90
N ALA A 631 -39.13 -20.28 -3.92
CA ALA A 631 -38.30 -21.44 -4.21
C ALA A 631 -37.19 -21.62 -3.15
N GLY A 632 -37.03 -22.85 -2.65
CA GLY A 632 -35.95 -23.21 -1.73
C GLY A 632 -34.63 -23.53 -2.46
N ASP A 633 -34.71 -24.15 -3.64
CA ASP A 633 -33.55 -24.45 -4.48
C ASP A 633 -33.83 -24.05 -5.94
N VAL A 634 -32.79 -23.63 -6.65
CA VAL A 634 -32.76 -23.39 -8.10
C VAL A 634 -31.74 -24.33 -8.72
N HIS A 635 -32.17 -25.12 -9.69
CA HIS A 635 -31.35 -26.07 -10.43
C HIS A 635 -31.18 -25.54 -11.86
N ILE A 636 -29.95 -25.49 -12.35
CA ILE A 636 -29.62 -25.15 -13.75
C ILE A 636 -28.78 -26.30 -14.31
N GLU A 637 -29.38 -27.07 -15.20
CA GLU A 637 -28.89 -28.38 -15.64
C GLU A 637 -28.66 -28.35 -17.16
N PRO A 638 -27.42 -28.52 -17.64
CA PRO A 638 -27.17 -28.64 -19.09
C PRO A 638 -27.70 -29.99 -19.61
N GLU A 639 -28.43 -29.95 -20.73
CA GLU A 639 -28.94 -31.12 -21.43
C GLU A 639 -28.32 -31.23 -22.84
N GLU A 640 -28.67 -32.27 -23.60
CA GLU A 640 -28.11 -32.52 -24.93
C GLU A 640 -28.33 -31.33 -25.89
N ASN A 641 -29.54 -30.76 -25.87
CA ASN A 641 -30.01 -29.73 -26.80
C ASN A 641 -30.29 -28.36 -26.14
N GLY A 642 -30.10 -28.20 -24.83
CA GLY A 642 -30.49 -26.98 -24.10
C GLY A 642 -29.95 -26.91 -22.67
N VAL A 643 -30.54 -26.02 -21.87
CA VAL A 643 -30.27 -25.89 -20.43
C VAL A 643 -31.61 -25.77 -19.69
N ALA A 644 -31.93 -26.74 -18.86
CA ALA A 644 -33.14 -26.74 -18.05
C ALA A 644 -32.92 -25.93 -16.77
N VAL A 645 -33.85 -25.03 -16.45
CA VAL A 645 -33.91 -24.32 -15.16
C VAL A 645 -35.13 -24.80 -14.40
N ARG A 646 -34.91 -25.42 -13.24
CA ARG A 646 -35.95 -26.00 -12.39
C ARG A 646 -35.92 -25.39 -11.00
N PHE A 647 -37.07 -25.13 -10.39
CA PHE A 647 -37.14 -24.65 -9.00
C PHE A 647 -37.73 -25.71 -8.09
N ARG A 648 -37.21 -25.79 -6.87
CA ARG A 648 -37.82 -26.56 -5.78
C ARG A 648 -38.72 -25.64 -4.97
N ILE A 649 -40.04 -25.76 -5.16
CA ILE A 649 -41.04 -24.95 -4.47
C ILE A 649 -41.80 -25.89 -3.52
N ASP A 650 -41.90 -25.53 -2.24
CA ASP A 650 -42.53 -26.36 -1.19
C ASP A 650 -42.04 -27.83 -1.15
N GLY A 651 -40.80 -28.08 -1.58
CA GLY A 651 -40.15 -29.40 -1.59
C GLY A 651 -40.32 -30.20 -2.88
N VAL A 652 -41.15 -29.75 -3.83
CA VAL A 652 -41.40 -30.40 -5.12
C VAL A 652 -40.60 -29.69 -6.23
N MET A 653 -40.06 -30.45 -7.18
CA MET A 653 -39.35 -29.89 -8.34
C MET A 653 -40.32 -29.50 -9.45
N HIS A 654 -40.15 -28.30 -9.98
CA HIS A 654 -40.95 -27.75 -11.07
C HIS A 654 -40.03 -27.26 -12.21
N ASP A 655 -40.37 -27.59 -13.46
CA ASP A 655 -39.72 -27.05 -14.65
C ASP A 655 -40.16 -25.60 -14.89
N ILE A 656 -39.20 -24.68 -14.99
CA ILE A 656 -39.48 -23.23 -15.05
C ILE A 656 -39.11 -22.64 -16.39
N LEU A 657 -37.88 -22.86 -16.87
CA LEU A 657 -37.39 -22.35 -18.15
C LEU A 657 -36.59 -23.44 -18.89
N ASP A 658 -36.67 -23.41 -20.21
CA ASP A 658 -35.76 -24.12 -21.10
C ASP A 658 -34.99 -23.08 -21.92
N LEU A 659 -33.66 -23.11 -21.84
CA LEU A 659 -32.77 -22.11 -22.43
C LEU A 659 -31.91 -22.72 -23.55
N PRO A 660 -31.55 -21.93 -24.58
CA PRO A 660 -30.68 -22.44 -25.63
C PRO A 660 -29.28 -22.75 -25.09
N LYS A 661 -28.63 -23.77 -25.65
CA LYS A 661 -27.30 -24.25 -25.24
C LYS A 661 -26.21 -23.17 -25.21
N THR A 662 -26.36 -22.11 -26.01
CA THR A 662 -25.48 -20.93 -26.01
C THR A 662 -25.45 -20.17 -24.68
N SER A 663 -26.52 -20.27 -23.88
CA SER A 663 -26.65 -19.61 -22.57
C SER A 663 -25.85 -20.30 -21.47
N TYR A 664 -25.49 -21.57 -21.66
CA TYR A 664 -24.85 -22.41 -20.64
C TYR A 664 -23.52 -21.83 -20.10
N LEU A 665 -22.53 -21.61 -20.98
CA LEU A 665 -21.20 -21.14 -20.56
C LEU A 665 -21.23 -19.75 -19.92
N PRO A 666 -21.99 -18.77 -20.44
CA PRO A 666 -22.14 -17.48 -19.78
C PRO A 666 -22.78 -17.56 -18.39
N ILE A 667 -23.86 -18.33 -18.22
CA ILE A 667 -24.52 -18.55 -16.91
C ILE A 667 -23.53 -19.16 -15.92
N LEU A 668 -22.84 -20.23 -16.33
CA LEU A 668 -21.86 -20.93 -15.51
C LEU A 668 -20.70 -20.00 -15.10
N SER A 669 -20.20 -19.18 -16.03
CA SER A 669 -19.13 -18.23 -15.75
C SER A 669 -19.57 -17.16 -14.76
N GLU A 670 -20.76 -16.59 -14.94
CA GLU A 670 -21.30 -15.57 -14.04
C GLU A 670 -21.53 -16.14 -12.64
N VAL A 671 -22.10 -17.33 -12.52
CA VAL A 671 -22.32 -18.00 -11.23
C VAL A 671 -20.99 -18.33 -10.54
N LYS A 672 -19.97 -18.79 -11.28
CA LYS A 672 -18.62 -18.99 -10.75
C LYS A 672 -18.01 -17.68 -10.23
N ILE A 673 -18.15 -16.59 -10.97
CA ILE A 673 -17.67 -15.25 -10.55
C ILE A 673 -18.39 -14.80 -9.29
N LEU A 674 -19.72 -14.90 -9.24
CA LEU A 674 -20.54 -14.53 -8.07
C LEU A 674 -20.13 -15.31 -6.83
N ALA A 675 -19.81 -16.61 -6.98
CA ALA A 675 -19.32 -17.45 -5.90
C ALA A 675 -17.82 -17.32 -5.62
N GLY A 676 -17.09 -16.48 -6.36
CA GLY A 676 -15.66 -16.22 -6.19
C GLY A 676 -14.74 -17.35 -6.64
N PHE A 677 -15.16 -18.13 -7.63
CA PHE A 677 -14.34 -19.13 -8.32
C PHE A 677 -13.73 -18.58 -9.61
N ALA A 678 -12.54 -19.06 -9.94
CA ALA A 678 -11.98 -18.81 -11.27
C ALA A 678 -12.78 -19.60 -12.32
N THR A 679 -13.13 -18.95 -13.43
CA THR A 679 -13.99 -19.51 -14.48
C THR A 679 -13.35 -20.67 -15.25
N ASN A 680 -12.02 -20.77 -15.23
CA ASN A 680 -11.23 -21.80 -15.91
C ASN A 680 -11.01 -23.08 -15.09
N ILE A 681 -11.42 -23.12 -13.83
CA ILE A 681 -11.24 -24.30 -12.97
C ILE A 681 -12.42 -25.27 -13.15
N LYS A 682 -12.11 -26.53 -13.42
CA LYS A 682 -13.06 -27.67 -13.38
C LYS A 682 -12.66 -28.62 -12.25
N ARG A 683 -13.61 -28.94 -11.37
CA ARG A 683 -13.44 -29.91 -10.27
C ARG A 683 -14.66 -30.81 -10.20
N ALA A 684 -14.52 -31.97 -9.54
CA ALA A 684 -15.63 -32.91 -9.35
C ALA A 684 -16.84 -32.23 -8.67
N THR A 685 -16.56 -31.42 -7.65
CA THR A 685 -17.52 -30.55 -6.97
C THR A 685 -16.90 -29.17 -6.66
N LEU A 686 -17.72 -28.12 -6.66
CA LEU A 686 -17.38 -26.78 -6.18
C LEU A 686 -18.52 -26.23 -5.31
N ASP A 687 -18.23 -25.89 -4.06
CA ASP A 687 -19.21 -25.33 -3.12
C ASP A 687 -18.90 -23.87 -2.79
N GLY A 688 -19.82 -22.97 -3.14
CA GLY A 688 -19.65 -21.52 -3.03
C GLY A 688 -20.81 -20.83 -2.32
N ARG A 689 -20.67 -19.52 -2.08
CA ARG A 689 -21.75 -18.69 -1.52
C ARG A 689 -21.77 -17.32 -2.18
N PHE A 690 -22.97 -16.76 -2.29
CA PHE A 690 -23.21 -15.38 -2.71
C PHE A 690 -24.57 -14.90 -2.15
N SER A 691 -24.80 -13.61 -2.00
CA SER A 691 -26.03 -12.98 -1.56
C SER A 691 -26.87 -12.49 -2.74
N VAL A 692 -28.17 -12.30 -2.54
CA VAL A 692 -29.04 -11.58 -3.45
C VAL A 692 -29.69 -10.43 -2.70
N TYR A 693 -29.62 -9.25 -3.31
CA TYR A 693 -30.16 -7.99 -2.80
C TYR A 693 -31.37 -7.61 -3.65
N LEU A 694 -32.57 -7.77 -3.10
CA LEU A 694 -33.82 -7.27 -3.66
C LEU A 694 -34.14 -5.88 -3.05
N PRO A 695 -35.09 -5.11 -3.62
CA PRO A 695 -35.44 -3.78 -3.11
C PRO A 695 -35.86 -3.75 -1.65
N GLU A 696 -36.59 -4.78 -1.21
CA GLU A 696 -37.18 -4.85 0.14
C GLU A 696 -36.58 -5.94 1.03
N LYS A 697 -35.72 -6.81 0.49
CA LYS A 697 -35.16 -7.95 1.23
C LYS A 697 -33.78 -8.36 0.72
N LYS A 698 -32.96 -8.92 1.60
CA LYS A 698 -31.70 -9.59 1.26
C LYS A 698 -31.82 -11.05 1.69
N PHE A 699 -31.29 -11.96 0.88
CA PHE A 699 -31.09 -13.35 1.29
C PHE A 699 -29.76 -13.88 0.78
N ASP A 700 -29.21 -14.85 1.49
CA ASP A 700 -27.96 -15.51 1.08
C ASP A 700 -28.26 -16.77 0.27
N CYS A 701 -27.32 -17.14 -0.60
CA CYS A 701 -27.41 -18.30 -1.46
C CYS A 701 -26.20 -19.20 -1.24
N ARG A 702 -26.45 -20.51 -1.16
CA ARG A 702 -25.41 -21.54 -1.23
C ARG A 702 -25.40 -22.13 -2.62
N LEU A 703 -24.22 -22.15 -3.24
CA LEU A 703 -23.99 -22.72 -4.55
C LEU A 703 -23.29 -24.07 -4.41
N SER A 704 -23.73 -25.06 -5.16
CA SER A 704 -23.01 -26.29 -5.43
C SER A 704 -22.95 -26.50 -6.94
N ILE A 705 -21.76 -26.73 -7.48
CA ILE A 705 -21.54 -27.08 -8.88
C ILE A 705 -20.97 -28.49 -8.92
N ILE A 706 -21.62 -29.39 -9.66
CA ILE A 706 -21.25 -30.80 -9.77
C ILE A 706 -20.99 -31.14 -11.22
N SER A 707 -19.88 -31.82 -11.52
CA SER A 707 -19.59 -32.30 -12.87
C SER A 707 -20.55 -33.44 -13.27
N GLY A 708 -21.29 -33.27 -14.36
CA GLY A 708 -22.22 -34.26 -14.93
C GLY A 708 -21.93 -34.60 -16.39
N GLY A 709 -22.75 -35.49 -16.97
CA GLY A 709 -22.52 -36.07 -18.31
C GLY A 709 -22.58 -35.08 -19.49
N TYR A 710 -23.36 -34.00 -19.37
CA TYR A 710 -23.50 -32.95 -20.39
C TYR A 710 -22.82 -31.62 -20.01
N GLY A 711 -22.22 -31.54 -18.82
CA GLY A 711 -21.61 -30.33 -18.27
C GLY A 711 -21.66 -30.26 -16.74
N GLU A 712 -21.17 -29.15 -16.19
CA GLU A 712 -21.29 -28.78 -14.79
C GLU A 712 -22.73 -28.34 -14.48
N THR A 713 -23.39 -29.06 -13.58
CA THR A 713 -24.74 -28.75 -13.07
C THR A 713 -24.64 -27.77 -11.91
N ILE A 714 -25.47 -26.73 -11.91
CA ILE A 714 -25.49 -25.68 -10.90
C ILE A 714 -26.72 -25.86 -10.01
N VAL A 715 -26.51 -25.90 -8.70
CA VAL A 715 -27.58 -25.92 -7.69
C VAL A 715 -27.38 -24.73 -6.75
N ILE A 716 -28.39 -23.85 -6.66
CA ILE A 716 -28.39 -22.66 -5.82
C ILE A 716 -29.50 -22.80 -4.79
N ARG A 717 -29.15 -22.93 -3.51
CA ARG A 717 -30.10 -22.94 -2.39
C ARG A 717 -30.31 -21.53 -1.87
N LEU A 718 -31.56 -21.07 -1.80
CA LEU A 718 -31.92 -19.72 -1.36
C LEU A 718 -32.27 -19.71 0.14
N LEU A 719 -31.64 -18.85 0.91
CA LEU A 719 -31.83 -18.70 2.36
C LEU A 719 -32.77 -17.52 2.66
N ILE A 720 -34.02 -17.61 2.21
CA ILE A 720 -34.97 -16.47 2.07
C ILE A 720 -35.57 -15.97 3.40
N ASN A 721 -35.55 -16.75 4.49
CA ASN A 721 -36.36 -16.46 5.67
C ASN A 721 -35.61 -15.77 6.82
N SER A 722 -36.23 -14.74 7.39
CA SER A 722 -35.74 -14.02 8.58
C SER A 722 -36.09 -14.77 9.87
N ALA A 723 -35.11 -14.91 10.76
CA ALA A 723 -35.24 -15.62 12.05
C ALA A 723 -36.21 -14.94 13.04
N ALA A 724 -36.65 -13.71 12.77
CA ALA A 724 -37.45 -12.88 13.68
C ALA A 724 -38.88 -13.41 13.95
N SER A 725 -39.30 -14.50 13.30
CA SER A 725 -40.67 -15.05 13.40
C SER A 725 -40.77 -16.49 13.96
N LEU A 726 -39.67 -17.08 14.44
CA LEU A 726 -39.59 -18.47 14.89
C LEU A 726 -40.19 -18.66 16.30
N ASP A 727 -41.51 -18.72 16.37
CA ASP A 727 -42.28 -19.10 17.57
C ASP A 727 -42.54 -20.61 17.57
N LEU A 728 -42.23 -21.30 18.67
CA LEU A 728 -42.42 -22.74 18.85
C LEU A 728 -43.86 -23.20 18.56
N GLU A 729 -44.88 -22.39 18.90
CA GLU A 729 -46.28 -22.73 18.59
C GLU A 729 -46.55 -22.66 17.08
N LYS A 730 -45.98 -21.66 16.40
CA LYS A 730 -46.15 -21.49 14.94
C LYS A 730 -45.46 -22.61 14.15
N LEU A 731 -44.39 -23.17 14.70
CA LEU A 731 -43.71 -24.37 14.17
C LEU A 731 -44.57 -25.63 14.30
N GLY A 732 -45.61 -25.60 15.14
CA GLY A 732 -46.54 -26.70 15.37
C GLY A 732 -46.25 -27.50 16.63
N ILE A 733 -45.40 -27.03 17.56
CA ILE A 733 -45.24 -27.72 18.84
C ILE A 733 -46.54 -27.59 19.64
N THR A 734 -47.18 -28.72 19.94
CA THR A 734 -48.46 -28.76 20.65
C THR A 734 -48.30 -28.33 22.11
N SER A 735 -49.39 -27.93 22.75
CA SER A 735 -49.40 -27.51 24.16
C SER A 735 -48.81 -28.56 25.11
N VAL A 736 -49.05 -29.86 24.83
CA VAL A 736 -48.51 -30.99 25.59
C VAL A 736 -46.98 -31.04 25.49
N ALA A 737 -46.44 -31.06 24.27
CA ALA A 737 -44.99 -31.09 24.05
C ALA A 737 -44.31 -29.81 24.55
N LYS A 738 -44.95 -28.65 24.35
CA LYS A 738 -44.47 -27.35 24.79
C LYS A 738 -44.34 -27.26 26.31
N LYS A 739 -45.30 -27.80 27.07
CA LYS A 739 -45.28 -27.79 28.54
C LYS A 739 -44.05 -28.52 29.09
N GLU A 740 -43.74 -29.69 28.55
CA GLU A 740 -42.56 -30.46 28.99
C GLU A 740 -41.25 -29.84 28.46
N LEU A 741 -41.25 -29.31 27.23
CA LEU A 741 -40.11 -28.57 26.71
C LEU A 741 -39.80 -27.31 27.54
N ASP A 742 -40.82 -26.57 27.96
CA ASP A 742 -40.68 -25.36 28.79
C ASP A 742 -40.06 -25.68 30.16
N LYS A 743 -40.39 -26.84 30.74
CA LYS A 743 -39.73 -27.34 31.95
C LYS A 743 -38.26 -27.71 31.68
N ALA A 744 -37.96 -28.32 30.54
CA ALA A 744 -36.60 -28.73 30.20
C ALA A 744 -35.68 -27.52 29.95
N ILE A 745 -36.14 -26.51 29.19
CA ILE A 745 -35.31 -25.35 28.81
C ILE A 745 -35.06 -24.37 29.96
N THR A 746 -35.83 -24.43 31.05
CA THR A 746 -35.59 -23.62 32.25
C THR A 746 -34.48 -24.17 33.14
N LYS A 747 -34.02 -25.39 32.89
CA LYS A 747 -32.88 -25.97 33.60
C LYS A 747 -31.58 -25.30 33.18
N THR A 748 -30.70 -25.08 34.14
CA THR A 748 -29.39 -24.44 33.90
C THR A 748 -28.39 -25.38 33.23
N LYS A 749 -28.67 -26.70 33.23
CA LYS A 749 -27.76 -27.70 32.69
C LYS A 749 -28.50 -28.93 32.14
N GLY A 750 -27.87 -29.60 31.17
CA GLY A 750 -28.39 -30.80 30.53
C GLY A 750 -28.31 -30.72 29.00
N ILE A 751 -28.69 -31.79 28.31
CA ILE A 751 -28.68 -31.86 26.84
C ILE A 751 -30.12 -31.95 26.32
N ILE A 752 -30.46 -31.09 25.37
CA ILE A 752 -31.68 -31.15 24.57
C ILE A 752 -31.31 -31.52 23.14
N ILE A 753 -31.87 -32.61 22.62
CA ILE A 753 -31.52 -33.14 21.31
C ILE A 753 -32.73 -33.05 20.38
N ALA A 754 -32.54 -32.51 19.18
CA ALA A 754 -33.53 -32.53 18.11
C ALA A 754 -33.11 -33.52 17.01
N THR A 755 -34.05 -34.35 16.55
CA THR A 755 -33.79 -35.41 15.57
C THR A 755 -34.87 -35.50 14.51
N GLY A 756 -34.52 -36.08 13.37
CA GLY A 756 -35.36 -36.23 12.20
C GLY A 756 -34.56 -36.26 10.90
N PRO A 757 -35.18 -36.62 9.77
CA PRO A 757 -34.53 -36.69 8.47
C PRO A 757 -34.02 -35.32 8.02
N THR A 758 -33.18 -35.30 6.98
CA THR A 758 -32.69 -34.05 6.38
C THR A 758 -33.87 -33.19 5.91
N GLY A 759 -33.83 -31.89 6.21
CA GLY A 759 -34.91 -30.97 5.84
C GLY A 759 -36.17 -31.01 6.72
N SER A 760 -36.17 -31.77 7.82
CA SER A 760 -37.27 -31.79 8.80
C SER A 760 -37.37 -30.55 9.69
N GLY A 761 -36.43 -29.59 9.60
CA GLY A 761 -36.45 -28.34 10.36
C GLY A 761 -35.81 -28.41 11.76
N LYS A 762 -34.79 -29.26 11.98
CA LYS A 762 -34.22 -29.50 13.32
C LYS A 762 -33.59 -28.25 13.91
N THR A 763 -32.73 -27.63 13.11
CA THR A 763 -32.09 -26.36 13.43
C THR A 763 -33.13 -25.27 13.68
N THR A 764 -34.19 -25.23 12.89
CA THR A 764 -35.32 -24.29 13.07
C THR A 764 -36.00 -24.43 14.44
N THR A 765 -36.22 -25.67 14.90
CA THR A 765 -36.75 -25.94 16.24
C THR A 765 -35.78 -25.49 17.34
N LEU A 766 -34.48 -25.80 17.19
CA LEU A 766 -33.45 -25.34 18.14
C LEU A 766 -33.37 -23.81 18.20
N TYR A 767 -33.51 -23.13 17.07
CA TYR A 767 -33.53 -21.67 16.99
C TYR A 767 -34.77 -21.07 17.68
N GLY A 768 -35.93 -21.71 17.55
CA GLY A 768 -37.11 -21.34 18.32
C GLY A 768 -36.88 -21.44 19.84
N ILE A 769 -36.16 -22.48 20.29
CA ILE A 769 -35.76 -22.64 21.69
C ILE A 769 -34.79 -21.53 22.09
N LEU A 770 -33.76 -21.28 21.28
CA LEU A 770 -32.77 -20.24 21.54
C LEU A 770 -33.39 -18.84 21.64
N ASN A 771 -34.30 -18.48 20.73
CA ASN A 771 -35.04 -17.21 20.78
C ASN A 771 -35.81 -17.03 22.09
N LYS A 772 -36.38 -18.10 22.64
CA LYS A 772 -37.08 -18.07 23.93
C LYS A 772 -36.13 -17.91 25.13
N LEU A 773 -34.91 -18.42 25.02
CA LEU A 773 -33.87 -18.37 26.05
C LEU A 773 -32.99 -17.11 25.98
N ASN A 774 -33.01 -16.42 24.85
CA ASN A 774 -32.21 -15.23 24.57
C ASN A 774 -32.67 -14.03 25.41
N LYS A 775 -32.04 -13.88 26.57
CA LYS A 775 -32.23 -12.76 27.50
C LYS A 775 -30.90 -12.05 27.69
N SER A 776 -30.93 -10.77 28.07
CA SER A 776 -29.72 -9.93 28.20
C SER A 776 -28.70 -10.45 29.23
N ASP A 777 -29.13 -11.28 30.18
CA ASP A 777 -28.33 -11.89 31.25
C ASP A 777 -27.83 -13.31 30.91
N VAL A 778 -28.18 -13.84 29.74
CA VAL A 778 -27.83 -15.21 29.32
C VAL A 778 -26.89 -15.17 28.12
N LYS A 779 -25.66 -15.67 28.29
CA LYS A 779 -24.69 -15.79 27.21
C LYS A 779 -24.91 -17.07 26.43
N ILE A 780 -25.33 -16.94 25.18
CA ILE A 780 -25.57 -18.06 24.26
C ILE A 780 -24.49 -18.09 23.19
N ILE A 781 -23.90 -19.26 22.96
CA ILE A 781 -22.93 -19.49 21.89
C ILE A 781 -23.40 -20.66 21.01
N THR A 782 -23.41 -20.50 19.68
CA THR A 782 -23.69 -21.60 18.73
C THR A 782 -22.46 -21.94 17.91
N ILE A 783 -22.31 -23.22 17.56
CA ILE A 783 -21.26 -23.76 16.70
C ILE A 783 -21.97 -24.53 15.59
N GLU A 784 -21.83 -24.10 14.33
CA GLU A 784 -22.69 -24.57 13.25
C GLU A 784 -21.93 -24.86 11.95
N ASP A 785 -22.55 -25.64 11.05
CA ASP A 785 -22.01 -25.98 9.73
C ASP A 785 -23.09 -26.01 8.63
N PRO A 786 -23.41 -24.87 8.00
CA PRO A 786 -23.13 -23.50 8.40
C PRO A 786 -24.23 -22.87 9.25
N ILE A 787 -24.02 -21.63 9.70
CA ILE A 787 -25.07 -20.84 10.37
C ILE A 787 -26.25 -20.67 9.40
N GLU A 788 -27.43 -21.19 9.77
CA GLU A 788 -28.63 -21.17 8.90
C GLU A 788 -29.35 -19.82 8.90
N TYR A 789 -29.46 -19.21 10.09
CA TYR A 789 -30.00 -17.86 10.28
C TYR A 789 -29.23 -17.12 11.35
N GLN A 790 -29.15 -15.80 11.21
CA GLN A 790 -28.54 -14.93 12.20
C GLN A 790 -29.56 -14.57 13.30
N LEU A 791 -29.21 -14.88 14.55
CA LEU A 791 -30.02 -14.64 15.74
C LEU A 791 -29.47 -13.42 16.50
N PRO A 792 -30.22 -12.31 16.59
CA PRO A 792 -29.78 -11.13 17.33
C PRO A 792 -29.48 -11.46 18.79
N GLY A 793 -28.36 -10.98 19.34
CA GLY A 793 -27.99 -11.21 20.75
C GLY A 793 -27.31 -12.56 21.05
N ILE A 794 -27.16 -13.43 20.05
CA ILE A 794 -26.49 -14.73 20.19
C ILE A 794 -25.14 -14.72 19.45
N MET A 795 -24.10 -15.26 20.09
CA MET A 795 -22.79 -15.39 19.46
C MET A 795 -22.74 -16.68 18.63
N GLN A 796 -22.81 -16.57 17.31
CA GLN A 796 -22.80 -17.74 16.42
C GLN A 796 -21.43 -17.88 15.74
N THR A 797 -20.87 -19.08 15.75
CA THR A 797 -19.63 -19.41 15.04
C THR A 797 -19.88 -20.54 14.03
N GLN A 798 -19.12 -20.50 12.93
CA GLN A 798 -19.16 -21.53 11.91
C GLN A 798 -17.86 -22.34 11.96
N ILE A 799 -17.95 -23.66 11.80
CA ILE A 799 -16.74 -24.49 11.70
C ILE A 799 -16.01 -24.25 10.37
N ASP A 800 -14.70 -24.51 10.38
CA ASP A 800 -13.81 -24.46 9.21
C ASP A 800 -12.88 -25.68 9.27
N THR A 801 -13.33 -26.78 8.69
CA THR A 801 -12.60 -28.06 8.74
C THR A 801 -11.29 -28.01 7.95
N GLU A 802 -11.20 -27.19 6.90
CA GLU A 802 -9.97 -27.06 6.09
C GLU A 802 -8.84 -26.39 6.88
N ARG A 803 -9.19 -25.51 7.84
CA ARG A 803 -8.25 -24.85 8.75
C ARG A 803 -8.14 -25.51 10.12
N GLY A 804 -8.76 -26.70 10.30
CA GLY A 804 -8.71 -27.46 11.55
C GLY A 804 -9.63 -26.94 12.67
N TYR A 805 -10.58 -26.05 12.38
CA TYR A 805 -11.57 -25.54 13.34
C TYR A 805 -12.84 -26.41 13.32
N THR A 806 -12.75 -27.62 13.89
CA THR A 806 -13.84 -28.62 13.98
C THR A 806 -14.84 -28.32 15.11
N PHE A 807 -15.98 -29.04 15.18
CA PHE A 807 -16.95 -28.91 16.30
C PHE A 807 -16.30 -29.12 17.67
N ALA A 808 -15.51 -30.19 17.83
CA ALA A 808 -14.79 -30.47 19.06
C ALA A 808 -13.76 -29.38 19.42
N ALA A 809 -12.99 -28.89 18.43
CA ALA A 809 -12.01 -27.83 18.64
C ALA A 809 -12.68 -26.49 19.03
N ALA A 810 -13.76 -26.12 18.33
CA ALA A 810 -14.57 -24.94 18.62
C ALA A 810 -15.16 -25.01 20.03
N MET A 811 -15.76 -26.13 20.42
CA MET A 811 -16.32 -26.30 21.76
C MET A 811 -15.28 -26.11 22.87
N ARG A 812 -14.10 -26.75 22.77
CA ARG A 812 -13.04 -26.57 23.77
C ARG A 812 -12.60 -25.11 23.91
N SER A 813 -12.59 -24.38 22.80
CA SER A 813 -12.23 -22.96 22.82
C SER A 813 -13.33 -22.09 23.43
N LEU A 814 -14.58 -22.37 23.07
CA LEU A 814 -15.73 -21.56 23.44
C LEU A 814 -16.24 -21.83 24.84
N LEU A 815 -16.00 -23.01 25.41
CA LEU A 815 -16.27 -23.27 26.83
C LEU A 815 -15.46 -22.33 27.75
N ARG A 816 -14.28 -21.87 27.33
CA ARG A 816 -13.50 -20.85 28.05
C ARG A 816 -14.12 -19.45 27.98
N GLN A 817 -15.09 -19.23 27.11
CA GLN A 817 -15.85 -17.97 27.02
C GLN A 817 -16.98 -17.89 28.04
N ASN A 818 -17.10 -18.88 28.94
CA ASN A 818 -18.13 -18.94 29.99
C ASN A 818 -19.56 -18.77 29.44
N PRO A 819 -19.99 -19.58 28.44
CA PRO A 819 -21.39 -19.56 27.99
C PRO A 819 -22.33 -20.10 29.07
N ASN A 820 -23.59 -19.66 29.08
CA ASN A 820 -24.66 -20.33 29.83
C ASN A 820 -25.28 -21.46 29.00
N ILE A 821 -25.44 -21.21 27.70
CA ILE A 821 -26.09 -22.11 26.74
C ILE A 821 -25.17 -22.28 25.55
N MET A 822 -25.03 -23.53 25.10
CA MET A 822 -24.28 -23.86 23.90
C MET A 822 -25.15 -24.64 22.92
N MET A 823 -25.18 -24.23 21.65
CA MET A 823 -25.83 -25.02 20.59
C MET A 823 -24.78 -25.57 19.64
N ILE A 824 -24.85 -26.87 19.36
CA ILE A 824 -23.96 -27.58 18.45
C ILE A 824 -24.81 -28.01 17.26
N GLY A 825 -24.46 -27.56 16.06
CA GLY A 825 -25.19 -27.82 14.83
C GLY A 825 -25.55 -29.30 14.67
N GLU A 826 -24.58 -30.19 14.88
CA GLU A 826 -24.80 -31.62 14.88
C GLU A 826 -23.71 -32.37 15.67
N ILE A 827 -24.10 -33.45 16.35
CA ILE A 827 -23.16 -34.39 16.96
C ILE A 827 -23.03 -35.63 16.06
N ARG A 828 -21.85 -35.80 15.46
CA ARG A 828 -21.54 -36.88 14.51
C ARG A 828 -20.52 -37.90 15.02
N ASP A 829 -19.68 -37.49 15.95
CA ASP A 829 -18.51 -38.24 16.42
C ASP A 829 -18.46 -38.34 17.94
N GLU A 830 -17.68 -39.31 18.42
CA GLU A 830 -17.46 -39.62 19.83
C GLU A 830 -16.87 -38.43 20.61
N GLU A 831 -15.95 -37.70 20.00
CA GLU A 831 -15.23 -36.60 20.65
C GLU A 831 -16.16 -35.44 20.98
N THR A 832 -16.96 -35.02 20.00
CA THR A 832 -17.98 -33.98 20.15
C THR A 832 -19.04 -34.43 21.16
N ALA A 833 -19.46 -35.70 21.12
CA ALA A 833 -20.42 -36.26 22.07
C ALA A 833 -19.91 -36.21 23.52
N LYS A 834 -18.64 -36.59 23.76
CA LYS A 834 -18.00 -36.55 25.10
C LYS A 834 -17.92 -35.14 25.65
N ILE A 835 -17.49 -34.17 24.85
CA ILE A 835 -17.40 -32.76 25.28
C ILE A 835 -18.80 -32.18 25.56
N ALA A 836 -19.81 -32.55 24.78
CA ALA A 836 -21.19 -32.12 25.02
C ALA A 836 -21.73 -32.64 26.36
N ILE A 837 -21.45 -33.90 26.70
CA ILE A 837 -21.79 -34.48 28.02
C ILE A 837 -21.05 -33.76 29.14
N GLU A 838 -19.74 -33.53 28.98
CA GLU A 838 -18.93 -32.83 29.98
C GLU A 838 -19.46 -31.40 30.23
N ALA A 839 -19.74 -30.65 29.16
CA ALA A 839 -20.35 -29.32 29.25
C ALA A 839 -21.71 -29.36 29.98
N ALA A 840 -22.55 -30.32 29.64
CA ALA A 840 -23.86 -30.50 30.28
C ALA A 840 -23.76 -30.85 31.76
N MET A 841 -22.79 -31.70 32.15
CA MET A 841 -22.58 -32.07 33.55
C MET A 841 -21.97 -30.94 34.38
N THR A 842 -21.13 -30.11 33.75
CA THR A 842 -20.40 -28.99 34.39
C THR A 842 -21.22 -27.70 34.50
N GLY A 843 -22.49 -27.70 34.10
CA GLY A 843 -23.41 -26.59 34.40
C GLY A 843 -23.93 -25.82 33.18
N HIS A 844 -23.78 -26.35 31.96
CA HIS A 844 -24.23 -25.70 30.73
C HIS A 844 -25.48 -26.40 30.17
N LEU A 845 -26.41 -25.63 29.59
CA LEU A 845 -27.47 -26.22 28.77
C LEU A 845 -26.96 -26.38 27.34
N VAL A 846 -26.92 -27.62 26.84
CA VAL A 846 -26.43 -27.95 25.51
C VAL A 846 -27.60 -28.32 24.59
N LEU A 847 -27.72 -27.64 23.46
CA LEU A 847 -28.67 -27.98 22.41
C LEU A 847 -27.93 -28.62 21.24
N SER A 848 -28.44 -29.71 20.67
CA SER A 848 -27.82 -30.24 19.45
C SER A 848 -28.77 -31.03 18.59
N THR A 849 -28.37 -31.30 17.34
CA THR A 849 -29.05 -32.24 16.47
C THR A 849 -28.30 -33.56 16.36
N ILE A 850 -29.06 -34.63 16.16
CA ILE A 850 -28.53 -35.94 15.81
C ILE A 850 -29.42 -36.56 14.74
N HIS A 851 -28.86 -37.35 13.83
CA HIS A 851 -29.64 -38.02 12.79
C HIS A 851 -30.26 -39.32 13.29
N ALA A 852 -31.49 -39.29 13.78
CA ALA A 852 -32.27 -40.49 14.06
C ALA A 852 -33.71 -40.34 13.54
N ASN A 853 -34.42 -41.47 13.45
CA ASN A 853 -35.79 -41.49 12.93
C ASN A 853 -36.85 -41.19 13.99
N SER A 854 -36.49 -41.26 15.28
CA SER A 854 -37.37 -41.01 16.42
C SER A 854 -36.60 -40.40 17.60
N ALA A 855 -37.31 -39.77 18.54
CA ALA A 855 -36.76 -39.21 19.78
C ALA A 855 -36.05 -40.28 20.63
N ALA A 856 -36.59 -41.50 20.70
CA ALA A 856 -35.95 -42.61 21.39
C ALA A 856 -34.66 -43.05 20.66
N GLY A 857 -34.72 -43.18 19.33
CA GLY A 857 -33.56 -43.53 18.51
C GLY A 857 -32.44 -42.49 18.58
N ALA A 858 -32.74 -41.22 18.86
CA ALA A 858 -31.71 -40.21 19.13
C ALA A 858 -30.90 -40.52 20.38
N ILE A 859 -31.54 -41.01 21.44
CA ILE A 859 -30.87 -41.39 22.69
C ILE A 859 -29.96 -42.60 22.44
N SER A 860 -30.48 -43.62 21.77
CA SER A 860 -29.72 -44.83 21.40
C SER A 860 -28.56 -44.52 20.46
N ARG A 861 -28.77 -43.65 19.46
CA ARG A 861 -27.70 -43.20 18.56
C ARG A 861 -26.62 -42.42 19.30
N PHE A 862 -27.00 -41.56 20.24
CA PHE A 862 -26.03 -40.82 21.06
C PHE A 862 -25.18 -41.79 21.88
N ALA A 863 -25.80 -42.79 22.53
CA ALA A 863 -25.07 -43.85 23.23
C ALA A 863 -24.13 -44.63 22.29
N GLY A 864 -24.59 -44.91 21.06
CA GLY A 864 -23.84 -45.60 20.02
C GLY A 864 -22.59 -44.85 19.50
N LEU A 865 -22.41 -43.57 19.86
CA LEU A 865 -21.20 -42.81 19.53
C LEU A 865 -20.01 -43.12 20.46
N GLY A 866 -20.12 -44.09 21.37
CA GLY A 866 -19.01 -44.47 22.26
C GLY A 866 -18.94 -43.68 23.56
N VAL A 867 -20.05 -43.08 24.00
CA VAL A 867 -20.16 -42.42 25.31
C VAL A 867 -20.69 -43.38 26.38
N ASP A 868 -20.30 -43.15 27.63
CA ASP A 868 -20.82 -43.92 28.77
C ASP A 868 -22.32 -43.68 28.97
N LYS A 869 -23.11 -44.76 29.00
CA LYS A 869 -24.58 -44.72 29.17
C LYS A 869 -25.00 -44.06 30.48
N SER A 870 -24.23 -44.21 31.56
CA SER A 870 -24.55 -43.59 32.85
C SER A 870 -24.40 -42.07 32.79
N SER A 871 -23.31 -41.61 32.17
CA SER A 871 -23.05 -40.19 31.93
C SER A 871 -24.10 -39.59 30.99
N LEU A 872 -24.47 -40.30 29.92
CA LEU A 872 -25.54 -39.89 29.00
C LEU A 872 -26.90 -39.79 29.70
N ALA A 873 -27.28 -40.79 30.50
CA ALA A 873 -28.52 -40.79 31.26
C ALA A 873 -28.61 -39.61 32.24
N ASN A 874 -27.48 -39.20 32.81
CA ASN A 874 -27.42 -38.05 33.71
C ASN A 874 -27.37 -36.70 32.97
N ALA A 875 -26.90 -36.68 31.73
CA ALA A 875 -26.76 -35.47 30.92
C ALA A 875 -28.00 -35.16 30.07
N ILE A 876 -28.66 -36.16 29.48
CA ILE A 876 -29.87 -35.95 28.66
C ILE A 876 -31.01 -35.41 29.50
N GLU A 877 -31.60 -34.33 29.01
CA GLU A 877 -32.73 -33.65 29.63
C GLU A 877 -34.00 -33.75 28.77
N PHE A 878 -33.87 -33.69 27.45
CA PHE A 878 -35.02 -33.74 26.55
C PHE A 878 -34.62 -34.25 25.16
N SER A 879 -35.43 -35.13 24.56
CA SER A 879 -35.25 -35.58 23.18
C SER A 879 -36.49 -35.24 22.35
N ILE A 880 -36.31 -34.67 21.15
CA ILE A 880 -37.36 -34.20 20.25
C ILE A 880 -37.23 -34.90 18.92
N GLY A 881 -38.20 -35.70 18.54
CA GLY A 881 -38.35 -36.27 17.20
C GLY A 881 -39.27 -35.39 16.37
N GLN A 882 -38.90 -35.15 15.11
CA GLN A 882 -39.71 -34.29 14.25
C GLN A 882 -39.67 -34.66 12.76
N ARG A 883 -40.81 -34.37 12.11
CA ARG A 883 -41.00 -34.43 10.66
C ARG A 883 -41.81 -33.21 10.19
N LEU A 884 -41.83 -32.92 8.89
CA LEU A 884 -42.62 -31.82 8.33
C LEU A 884 -43.71 -32.37 7.43
N ALA A 885 -44.94 -31.91 7.66
CA ALA A 885 -46.08 -32.10 6.79
C ALA A 885 -46.43 -30.79 6.09
N ARG A 886 -46.97 -30.85 4.87
CA ARG A 886 -47.50 -29.66 4.19
C ARG A 886 -48.72 -29.11 4.93
N ARG A 887 -48.77 -27.78 5.06
CA ARG A 887 -49.91 -27.09 5.69
C ARG A 887 -50.99 -26.84 4.65
N ILE A 888 -52.24 -27.19 4.97
CA ILE A 888 -53.38 -26.93 4.07
C ILE A 888 -53.49 -25.42 3.88
N CYS A 889 -53.67 -24.98 2.62
CA CYS A 889 -53.83 -23.57 2.32
C CYS A 889 -55.11 -23.04 2.99
N PRO A 890 -55.03 -21.97 3.82
CA PRO A 890 -56.18 -21.47 4.57
C PRO A 890 -57.28 -20.90 3.67
N HIS A 891 -56.95 -20.49 2.43
CA HIS A 891 -57.89 -19.91 1.48
C HIS A 891 -58.70 -20.93 0.68
N CYS A 892 -58.26 -22.20 0.64
CA CYS A 892 -58.96 -23.27 -0.10
C CYS A 892 -59.14 -24.54 0.73
N LYS A 893 -59.11 -24.42 2.06
CA LYS A 893 -59.40 -25.51 3.00
C LYS A 893 -60.85 -25.93 2.88
N ILE A 894 -61.08 -27.21 2.60
CA ILE A 894 -62.40 -27.83 2.51
C ILE A 894 -62.45 -29.10 3.37
N GLU A 895 -63.64 -29.50 3.81
CA GLU A 895 -63.85 -30.77 4.52
C GLU A 895 -63.57 -31.94 3.56
N ASP A 896 -62.86 -32.95 4.06
CA ASP A 896 -62.47 -34.14 3.30
C ASP A 896 -63.16 -35.39 3.84
N THR A 897 -63.31 -36.39 2.98
CA THR A 897 -63.81 -37.72 3.32
C THR A 897 -62.72 -38.75 3.01
N PRO A 898 -61.72 -38.92 3.89
CA PRO A 898 -60.64 -39.89 3.67
C PRO A 898 -61.18 -41.31 3.53
N GLY A 899 -60.39 -42.19 2.92
CA GLY A 899 -60.75 -43.61 2.79
C GLY A 899 -60.99 -44.29 4.15
N GLN A 900 -61.86 -45.28 4.18
CA GLN A 900 -62.26 -45.96 5.42
C GLN A 900 -61.07 -46.58 6.19
N GLU A 901 -60.08 -47.10 5.47
CA GLU A 901 -58.84 -47.63 6.05
C GLU A 901 -58.03 -46.58 6.81
N MET A 902 -57.84 -45.39 6.22
CA MET A 902 -57.15 -44.27 6.87
C MET A 902 -57.89 -43.79 8.12
N ILE A 903 -59.23 -43.82 8.10
CA ILE A 903 -60.05 -43.45 9.26
C ILE A 903 -59.89 -44.47 10.39
N GLU A 904 -59.90 -45.77 10.11
CA GLU A 904 -59.69 -46.80 11.15
C GLU A 904 -58.27 -46.75 11.71
N GLN A 905 -57.26 -46.51 10.87
CA GLN A 905 -55.89 -46.28 11.33
C GLN A 905 -55.78 -45.05 12.23
N ALA A 906 -56.41 -43.93 11.84
CA ALA A 906 -56.47 -42.71 12.66
C ALA A 906 -57.16 -42.95 14.01
N LYS A 907 -58.28 -43.70 14.05
CA LYS A 907 -58.97 -44.07 15.29
C LYS A 907 -58.10 -44.93 16.21
N SER A 908 -57.36 -45.90 15.66
CA SER A 908 -56.44 -46.75 16.40
C SER A 908 -55.31 -45.92 17.03
N ILE A 909 -54.75 -44.96 16.28
CA ILE A 909 -53.73 -44.04 16.80
C ILE A 909 -54.31 -43.16 17.92
N LEU A 910 -55.49 -42.58 17.73
CA LEU A 910 -56.13 -41.70 18.72
C LEU A 910 -56.50 -42.45 20.01
N SER A 911 -56.94 -43.71 19.93
CA SER A 911 -57.28 -44.51 21.11
C SER A 911 -56.07 -44.93 21.94
N SER A 912 -54.86 -44.91 21.35
CA SER A 912 -53.61 -45.19 22.05
C SER A 912 -53.08 -44.03 22.90
N ILE A 913 -53.69 -42.83 22.82
CA ILE A 913 -53.28 -41.65 23.60
C ILE A 913 -53.66 -41.84 25.07
N LYS A 914 -52.66 -41.90 25.95
CA LYS A 914 -52.84 -42.06 27.41
C LYS A 914 -52.93 -40.73 28.17
N ASN A 915 -52.59 -39.61 27.52
CA ASN A 915 -52.58 -38.30 28.13
C ASN A 915 -54.00 -37.71 28.26
N LYS A 916 -54.44 -37.47 29.49
CA LYS A 916 -55.77 -36.94 29.83
C LYS A 916 -55.98 -35.47 29.46
N GLU A 917 -54.91 -34.72 29.19
CA GLU A 917 -54.96 -33.31 28.75
C GLU A 917 -55.30 -33.19 27.26
N VAL A 918 -55.21 -34.27 26.48
CA VAL A 918 -55.55 -34.29 25.05
C VAL A 918 -57.05 -34.52 24.87
N VAL A 919 -57.74 -33.53 24.29
CA VAL A 919 -59.17 -33.61 24.00
C VAL A 919 -59.39 -34.12 22.57
N ILE A 920 -59.96 -35.31 22.44
CA ILE A 920 -60.31 -35.91 21.14
C ILE A 920 -61.79 -35.56 20.81
N PRO A 921 -62.08 -34.91 19.67
CA PRO A 921 -63.45 -34.62 19.26
C PRO A 921 -64.30 -35.90 19.10
N LYS A 922 -65.57 -35.87 19.52
CA LYS A 922 -66.51 -37.00 19.34
C LYS A 922 -66.78 -37.32 17.87
N THR A 923 -66.68 -36.32 16.99
CA THR A 923 -66.85 -36.46 15.54
C THR A 923 -65.51 -36.14 14.88
N LEU A 924 -64.94 -37.12 14.19
CA LEU A 924 -63.67 -36.96 13.48
C LEU A 924 -63.95 -36.31 12.12
N LYS A 925 -63.52 -35.04 11.96
CA LYS A 925 -63.59 -34.30 10.70
C LYS A 925 -62.18 -34.04 10.18
N PHE A 926 -61.94 -34.34 8.92
CA PHE A 926 -60.67 -34.13 8.24
C PHE A 926 -60.81 -33.09 7.14
N TYR A 927 -59.68 -32.56 6.66
CA TYR A 927 -59.65 -31.47 5.69
C TYR A 927 -58.61 -31.72 4.61
N LYS A 928 -58.82 -31.10 3.43
CA LYS A 928 -57.85 -31.01 2.34
C LYS A 928 -57.87 -29.64 1.69
N GLY A 929 -56.86 -29.34 0.86
CA GLY A 929 -56.83 -28.13 0.05
C GLY A 929 -57.39 -28.36 -1.35
N ALA A 930 -58.31 -27.51 -1.80
CA ALA A 930 -58.89 -27.58 -3.14
C ALA A 930 -58.00 -26.99 -4.25
N GLY A 931 -57.00 -26.17 -3.89
CA GLY A 931 -56.18 -25.39 -4.82
C GLY A 931 -56.82 -24.04 -5.16
N CYS A 932 -56.06 -22.95 -5.03
CA CYS A 932 -56.50 -21.59 -5.39
C CYS A 932 -55.30 -20.74 -5.83
N GLU A 933 -55.55 -19.56 -6.39
CA GLU A 933 -54.49 -18.64 -6.85
C GLU A 933 -53.49 -18.29 -5.74
N GLN A 934 -53.94 -18.15 -4.49
CA GLN A 934 -53.09 -17.85 -3.33
C GLN A 934 -52.05 -18.93 -3.01
N CYS A 935 -52.26 -20.17 -3.47
CA CYS A 935 -51.33 -21.29 -3.34
C CYS A 935 -50.90 -21.86 -4.68
N ASN A 936 -51.00 -21.08 -5.77
CA ASN A 936 -50.67 -21.53 -7.12
C ASN A 936 -51.37 -22.84 -7.51
N HIS A 937 -52.61 -23.01 -7.09
CA HIS A 937 -53.44 -24.20 -7.32
C HIS A 937 -52.92 -25.52 -6.69
N LEU A 938 -51.95 -25.46 -5.77
CA LEU A 938 -51.35 -26.65 -5.14
C LEU A 938 -52.18 -27.24 -3.98
N GLY A 939 -53.09 -26.45 -3.40
CA GLY A 939 -53.89 -26.84 -2.22
C GLY A 939 -53.15 -26.72 -0.87
N TYR A 940 -51.83 -26.56 -0.89
CA TYR A 940 -50.99 -26.40 0.30
C TYR A 940 -50.23 -25.07 0.25
N LYS A 941 -49.94 -24.49 1.42
CA LYS A 941 -49.11 -23.28 1.53
C LYS A 941 -48.35 -23.31 2.85
N GLY A 942 -47.03 -23.52 2.77
CA GLY A 942 -46.15 -23.68 3.92
C GLY A 942 -46.15 -25.08 4.53
N ARG A 943 -45.47 -25.24 5.67
CA ARG A 943 -45.26 -26.52 6.36
C ARG A 943 -45.58 -26.41 7.85
N VAL A 944 -45.92 -27.54 8.46
CA VAL A 944 -46.14 -27.70 9.91
C VAL A 944 -45.31 -28.87 10.41
N GLY A 945 -44.69 -28.72 11.58
CA GLY A 945 -43.94 -29.80 12.22
C GLY A 945 -44.88 -30.83 12.86
N LEU A 946 -44.52 -32.10 12.74
CA LEU A 946 -45.06 -33.19 13.54
C LEU A 946 -43.99 -33.56 14.58
N TYR A 947 -44.37 -33.62 15.85
CA TYR A 947 -43.44 -33.73 16.97
C TYR A 947 -43.76 -34.91 17.86
N GLU A 948 -42.70 -35.53 18.35
CA GLU A 948 -42.71 -36.40 19.52
C GLU A 948 -41.62 -35.95 20.49
N THR A 949 -41.86 -36.13 21.77
CA THR A 949 -40.96 -35.62 22.80
C THR A 949 -40.80 -36.62 23.93
N ILE A 950 -39.57 -36.76 24.43
CA ILE A 950 -39.22 -37.63 25.55
C ILE A 950 -38.49 -36.78 26.60
N PRO A 951 -39.18 -36.37 27.69
CA PRO A 951 -38.54 -35.73 28.82
C PRO A 951 -37.71 -36.74 29.62
N SER A 952 -36.64 -36.26 30.25
CA SER A 952 -35.76 -37.08 31.09
C SER A 952 -36.37 -37.30 32.47
N SER A 953 -37.08 -38.42 32.64
CA SER A 953 -37.62 -38.90 33.92
C SER A 953 -36.75 -39.99 34.54
N ASN A 954 -36.98 -40.31 35.82
CA ASN A 954 -36.17 -41.32 36.53
C ASN A 954 -36.30 -42.73 35.93
N SER A 955 -37.46 -43.07 35.37
CA SER A 955 -37.72 -44.33 34.64
C SER A 955 -36.92 -44.37 33.34
N ILE A 956 -37.00 -43.31 32.53
CA ILE A 956 -36.26 -43.16 31.26
C ILE A 956 -34.76 -43.22 31.51
N ARG A 957 -34.22 -42.53 32.53
CA ARG A 957 -32.80 -42.59 32.88
C ARG A 957 -32.34 -44.01 33.26
N LYS A 958 -33.15 -44.75 34.01
CA LYS A 958 -32.86 -46.15 34.35
C LYS A 958 -32.89 -47.06 33.13
N LEU A 959 -33.78 -46.78 32.16
CA LEU A 959 -33.82 -47.52 30.90
C LEU A 959 -32.56 -47.25 30.07
N ILE A 960 -32.12 -45.99 29.96
CA ILE A 960 -30.88 -45.63 29.23
C ILE A 960 -29.65 -46.36 29.81
N GLN A 961 -29.60 -46.57 31.13
CA GLN A 961 -28.49 -47.26 31.80
C GLN A 961 -28.46 -48.78 31.56
N LYS A 962 -29.57 -49.41 31.15
CA LYS A 962 -29.61 -50.85 30.91
C LYS A 962 -28.97 -51.20 29.57
N GLU A 963 -28.33 -52.37 29.49
CA GLU A 963 -27.66 -52.81 28.26
C GLU A 963 -28.65 -53.23 27.17
N GLU A 964 -29.75 -53.91 27.52
CA GLU A 964 -30.71 -54.53 26.59
C GLU A 964 -31.92 -53.64 26.21
N THR A 965 -31.90 -52.35 26.52
CA THR A 965 -33.03 -51.45 26.23
C THR A 965 -33.12 -51.11 24.75
N THR A 966 -34.31 -51.26 24.17
CA THR A 966 -34.63 -50.90 22.78
C THR A 966 -35.25 -49.50 22.69
N ASP A 967 -35.23 -48.91 21.48
CA ASP A 967 -35.94 -47.66 21.19
C ASP A 967 -37.44 -47.75 21.55
N TYR A 968 -38.04 -48.92 21.31
CA TYR A 968 -39.43 -49.21 21.62
C TYR A 968 -39.71 -49.15 23.13
N ASP A 969 -38.82 -49.69 23.97
CA ASP A 969 -39.01 -49.67 25.43
C ASP A 969 -39.02 -48.23 25.98
N ILE A 970 -38.13 -47.38 25.46
CA ILE A 970 -38.06 -45.95 25.83
C ILE A 970 -39.31 -45.21 25.35
N GLU A 971 -39.76 -45.47 24.13
CA GLU A 971 -40.96 -44.85 23.56
C GLU A 971 -42.22 -45.25 24.33
N GLN A 972 -42.39 -46.55 24.64
CA GLN A 972 -43.54 -47.03 25.40
C GLN A 972 -43.58 -46.44 26.81
N GLU A 973 -42.43 -46.33 27.49
CA GLU A 973 -42.37 -45.70 28.79
C GLU A 973 -42.72 -44.21 28.71
N ALA A 974 -42.22 -43.47 27.71
CA ALA A 974 -42.57 -42.08 27.52
C ALA A 974 -44.09 -41.89 27.28
N ILE A 975 -44.71 -42.75 26.47
CA ILE A 975 -46.17 -42.75 26.25
C ILE A 975 -46.92 -43.07 27.55
N ASN A 976 -46.43 -44.00 28.37
CA ASN A 976 -47.01 -44.30 29.69
C ASN A 976 -46.96 -43.08 30.62
N GLU A 977 -45.91 -42.27 30.52
CA GLU A 977 -45.74 -41.01 31.25
C GLU A 977 -46.57 -39.85 30.66
N GLY A 978 -47.29 -40.09 29.56
CA GLY A 978 -48.24 -39.16 28.97
C GLY A 978 -47.67 -38.30 27.85
N THR A 979 -46.53 -38.64 27.25
CA THR A 979 -46.12 -38.00 25.99
C THR A 979 -46.97 -38.50 24.83
N ILE A 980 -46.88 -37.80 23.69
CA ILE A 980 -47.54 -38.20 22.45
C ILE A 980 -46.51 -38.58 21.39
N SER A 981 -46.81 -39.62 20.60
CA SER A 981 -45.97 -40.03 19.47
C SER A 981 -46.20 -39.14 18.25
N ILE A 982 -45.29 -39.21 17.28
CA ILE A 982 -45.36 -38.39 16.07
C ILE A 982 -46.63 -38.69 15.24
N ALA A 983 -47.09 -39.94 15.27
CA ALA A 983 -48.34 -40.37 14.65
C ALA A 983 -49.56 -39.79 15.35
N GLN A 984 -49.58 -39.79 16.68
CA GLN A 984 -50.65 -39.19 17.46
C GLN A 984 -50.74 -37.68 17.19
N ASP A 985 -49.60 -36.98 17.22
CA ASP A 985 -49.51 -35.55 16.93
C ASP A 985 -49.95 -35.20 15.48
N GLY A 986 -49.53 -36.00 14.50
CA GLY A 986 -49.95 -35.86 13.10
C GLY A 986 -51.47 -35.98 12.92
N VAL A 987 -52.08 -37.02 13.48
CA VAL A 987 -53.53 -37.23 13.36
C VAL A 987 -54.32 -36.11 14.06
N LEU A 988 -53.86 -35.63 15.21
CA LEU A 988 -54.47 -34.49 15.90
C LEU A 988 -54.44 -33.21 15.04
N LYS A 989 -53.32 -32.95 14.33
CA LYS A 989 -53.20 -31.80 13.41
C LYS A 989 -54.05 -31.95 12.15
N ALA A 990 -54.24 -33.18 11.67
CA ALA A 990 -55.17 -33.45 10.59
C ALA A 990 -56.62 -33.16 10.99
N LEU A 991 -57.01 -33.47 12.24
CA LEU A 991 -58.32 -33.12 12.80
C LEU A 991 -58.50 -31.61 12.99
N ALA A 992 -57.44 -30.89 13.37
CA ALA A 992 -57.44 -29.42 13.39
C ALA A 992 -57.50 -28.80 11.97
N GLY A 993 -57.25 -29.62 10.94
CA GLY A 993 -57.12 -29.21 9.55
C GLY A 993 -55.95 -28.26 9.32
N GLU A 994 -54.87 -28.45 10.07
CA GLU A 994 -53.58 -27.82 9.80
C GLU A 994 -52.85 -28.54 8.66
N THR A 995 -53.02 -29.86 8.57
CA THR A 995 -52.54 -30.70 7.47
C THR A 995 -53.62 -31.70 7.07
N SER A 996 -53.40 -32.49 6.02
CA SER A 996 -54.34 -33.54 5.59
C SER A 996 -53.95 -34.89 6.19
N LEU A 997 -54.92 -35.80 6.32
CA LEU A 997 -54.65 -37.14 6.86
C LEU A 997 -53.73 -37.97 5.94
N GLU A 998 -53.90 -37.80 4.62
CA GLU A 998 -53.01 -38.37 3.61
C GLU A 998 -51.56 -37.89 3.78
N GLU A 999 -51.37 -36.58 4.00
CA GLU A 999 -50.05 -36.01 4.19
C GLU A 999 -49.37 -36.54 5.47
N VAL A 1000 -50.13 -36.73 6.55
CA VAL A 1000 -49.61 -37.32 7.80
C VAL A 1000 -49.05 -38.72 7.55
N PHE A 1001 -49.80 -39.60 6.89
CA PHE A 1001 -49.34 -40.97 6.63
C PHE A 1001 -48.26 -41.04 5.54
N ARG A 1002 -48.16 -40.04 4.66
CA ARG A 1002 -47.05 -39.94 3.70
C ARG A 1002 -45.71 -39.66 4.39
N VAL A 1003 -45.75 -38.86 5.45
CA VAL A 1003 -44.52 -38.36 6.09
C VAL A 1003 -44.11 -39.14 7.32
N ILE A 1004 -44.92 -40.06 7.85
CA ILE A 1004 -44.60 -40.92 9.01
C ILE A 1004 -44.19 -42.29 8.49
#